data_AF-U3CH52-F1
#
_entry.id   AF-U3CH52-F1
#
_cell.length_a   1.000
_cell.length_b   1.000
_cell.length_c   1.000
_cell.angle_alpha   90.00
_cell.angle_beta   90.00
_cell.angle_gamma   90.00
#
_symmetry.space_group_name_H-M   'P 1'
#
loop_
_entity.id
_entity.type
_entity.pdbx_description
1 polymer ?
#
loop_
_entity_poly.entity_id
_entity_poly.type
_entity_poly.pdbx_seq_one_letter_code
_entity_poly.pdbx_strand_id
1 'polypeptide(L)'
;MNKKCLSLIIGSALLSGVVQASNNPSFANELNDTHSQIQQRITELRKYAEDENNVIVKEGQRFIEVNGVEYQINQGNYIKFDLPIPFTDESMFRNVFDFLNDDWELSWYNFGMVVVNKIYGNYDYGNGCLIEYGPEGDVYSPNGMTHLLLENDTCALEDGESLTEIKFLGTGKTLTYADFGYQVENEFLPESVALSHDKIYVGNTNSAFSHIARYDLRKNQPLAPITGFSLNGISETYRVVSDVVEHDGHLFVASLSSNRVDIYDTNNNDQIVMSLGTGSWSGNTFDKTLTHPYSVAANDEFIFVADITGKISIYRQEDVKLANHKKLSKYGFFNLPESNSIYRNLKMEVVNNELVVNFDNALTYVFDLASVKAGDELVEAKHRFTNTRYRNTYQASNGEVYVGSNVGVVKEFSQDQFSFVEGGIEGDAMHSFKGFFDTGTEKDQSLKASFDLAVEAKVLAMLQDRTVVVANVDVLRVHQGNKPATHDHVFDLLAPEVVKKPLLFDGESWESLTSNHEVSIDRLLSGTQRIDGLDITSYAAQTTYDLVVEARFGDEGKWLKLGTLDKLEPFATYTTSHTLKDGVKYASLDGLQSFTIKGLAEATHLPRDLVDIRLTSGTDEFVQKLTDWQSKWRLSFGTYSQANGHWEKITSAYAREWMIIMANYAYVMNSPEFEHLWFNYKQSIGQGQNEFFGNSGPVDGPGGNFTAEDYQNIYQAFMNRDRIRLGISTIGGGLGGGDVLGIDTWNYYAHYYNSGIGIVGHEFGHHWGSHDSSFANSSRGLQLMTHDIHQMMIRQQVLPYLDDEINAFYKTPREEMYNVVAEYLRVPRPQSHINLVERYFAENPMWQAYRH
;
A
#
# COMPACT_ATOMS: atom_id res chain seq x y z
N MET A 1 -47.42 13.49 -46.77
CA MET A 1 -46.29 14.40 -47.08
C MET A 1 -45.62 14.79 -45.77
N ASN A 2 -44.33 14.66 -45.51
CA ASN A 2 -43.26 13.84 -46.10
C ASN A 2 -42.21 13.70 -44.97
N LYS A 3 -42.06 12.51 -44.38
CA LYS A 3 -40.90 12.13 -43.52
C LYS A 3 -40.11 11.06 -44.29
N LYS A 4 -38.85 11.37 -44.56
CA LYS A 4 -37.71 10.54 -45.00
C LYS A 4 -36.54 11.26 -44.33
N CYS A 5 -35.49 10.69 -43.76
CA CYS A 5 -34.77 9.41 -43.80
C CYS A 5 -33.82 9.53 -42.58
N LEU A 6 -33.36 8.48 -41.88
CA LEU A 6 -32.39 7.51 -42.35
C LEU A 6 -32.27 6.42 -41.27
N SER A 7 -32.35 5.17 -41.71
CA SER A 7 -32.11 3.94 -40.97
C SER A 7 -30.87 3.27 -41.55
N LEU A 8 -30.00 2.67 -40.72
CA LEU A 8 -29.01 1.59 -40.98
C LEU A 8 -27.87 1.74 -39.93
N ILE A 9 -27.42 0.75 -39.16
CA ILE A 9 -27.29 -0.70 -39.39
C ILE A 9 -27.47 -1.46 -38.07
N ILE A 10 -28.41 -2.41 -38.05
CA ILE A 10 -28.48 -3.52 -37.10
C ILE A 10 -27.74 -4.69 -37.75
N GLY A 11 -26.78 -5.29 -37.05
CA GLY A 11 -26.07 -6.50 -37.46
C GLY A 11 -25.99 -7.46 -36.28
N SER A 12 -26.95 -8.37 -36.22
CA SER A 12 -27.06 -9.46 -35.24
C SER A 12 -26.22 -10.68 -35.64
N ALA A 13 -25.31 -11.13 -34.76
CA ALA A 13 -24.70 -12.47 -34.63
C ALA A 13 -23.57 -12.35 -33.56
N LEU A 14 -23.49 -13.07 -32.44
CA LEU A 14 -23.71 -14.48 -32.14
C LEU A 14 -24.12 -14.65 -30.66
N LEU A 15 -25.05 -15.58 -30.44
CA LEU A 15 -25.32 -16.18 -29.13
C LEU A 15 -24.12 -17.08 -28.73
N SER A 16 -23.25 -16.56 -27.87
CA SER A 16 -22.48 -17.34 -26.91
C SER A 16 -22.99 -16.93 -25.53
N GLY A 17 -23.31 -17.91 -24.70
CA GLY A 17 -24.05 -17.71 -23.46
C GLY A 17 -23.48 -16.56 -22.63
N VAL A 18 -24.33 -15.56 -22.39
CA VAL A 18 -24.11 -14.54 -21.37
C VAL A 18 -23.98 -15.32 -20.06
N VAL A 19 -22.76 -15.50 -19.57
CA VAL A 19 -22.58 -15.73 -18.15
C VAL A 19 -23.01 -14.40 -17.53
N GLN A 20 -24.23 -14.35 -17.00
CA GLN A 20 -24.65 -13.24 -16.16
C GLN A 20 -23.71 -13.21 -14.96
N ALA A 21 -22.70 -12.34 -15.04
CA ALA A 21 -21.86 -11.99 -13.91
C ALA A 21 -22.44 -10.73 -13.27
N SER A 22 -23.60 -10.85 -12.61
CA SER A 22 -24.19 -9.81 -11.76
C SER A 22 -23.41 -9.59 -10.45
N ASN A 23 -22.13 -9.96 -10.38
CA ASN A 23 -21.45 -10.18 -9.10
C ASN A 23 -20.14 -9.39 -8.98
N ASN A 24 -20.09 -8.15 -9.47
CA ASN A 24 -19.10 -7.20 -8.92
C ASN A 24 -19.82 -6.20 -8.00
N PRO A 25 -19.98 -6.52 -6.70
CA PRO A 25 -20.68 -5.65 -5.75
C PRO A 25 -20.10 -4.22 -5.70
N SER A 26 -18.84 -4.03 -6.11
CA SER A 26 -18.22 -2.71 -6.22
C SER A 26 -18.94 -1.76 -7.19
N PHE A 27 -19.39 -2.23 -8.36
CA PHE A 27 -20.07 -1.35 -9.33
C PHE A 27 -21.47 -0.97 -8.88
N ALA A 28 -22.19 -1.91 -8.28
CA ALA A 28 -23.50 -1.64 -7.70
C ALA A 28 -23.40 -0.62 -6.56
N ASN A 29 -22.38 -0.72 -5.71
CA ASN A 29 -22.11 0.25 -4.64
C ASN A 29 -21.78 1.64 -5.20
N GLU A 30 -20.86 1.76 -6.15
CA GLU A 30 -20.53 3.05 -6.76
C GLU A 30 -21.75 3.72 -7.41
N LEU A 31 -22.60 2.93 -8.10
CA LEU A 31 -23.82 3.43 -8.71
C LEU A 31 -24.88 3.82 -7.67
N ASN A 32 -25.01 3.06 -6.58
CA ASN A 32 -25.87 3.41 -5.43
C ASN A 32 -25.44 4.71 -4.75
N ASP A 33 -24.14 4.89 -4.53
CA ASP A 33 -23.57 6.09 -3.93
C ASP A 33 -23.81 7.31 -4.82
N THR A 34 -23.55 7.15 -6.12
CA THR A 34 -23.79 8.18 -7.13
C THR A 34 -25.27 8.57 -7.19
N HIS A 35 -26.17 7.58 -7.17
CA HIS A 35 -27.62 7.80 -7.10
C HIS A 35 -28.01 8.57 -5.83
N SER A 36 -27.42 8.22 -4.68
CA SER A 36 -27.68 8.88 -3.40
C SER A 36 -27.22 10.34 -3.39
N GLN A 37 -26.04 10.64 -3.96
CA GLN A 37 -25.53 12.00 -4.12
C GLN A 37 -26.44 12.84 -5.05
N ILE A 38 -26.89 12.27 -6.16
CA ILE A 38 -27.86 12.92 -7.06
C ILE A 38 -29.18 13.20 -6.33
N GLN A 39 -29.71 12.23 -5.59
CA GLN A 39 -30.93 12.37 -4.80
C GLN A 39 -30.80 13.46 -3.73
N GLN A 40 -29.68 13.49 -3.01
CA GLN A 40 -29.38 14.52 -2.02
C GLN A 40 -29.34 15.89 -2.67
N ARG A 41 -28.59 16.05 -3.77
CA ARG A 41 -28.47 17.32 -4.48
C ARG A 41 -29.82 17.83 -5.00
N ILE A 42 -30.64 16.95 -5.57
CA ILE A 42 -32.01 17.29 -5.97
C ILE A 42 -32.82 17.76 -4.76
N THR A 43 -32.72 17.06 -3.63
CA THR A 43 -33.46 17.40 -2.40
C THR A 43 -33.03 18.76 -1.83
N GLU A 44 -31.73 19.05 -1.83
CA GLU A 44 -31.18 20.36 -1.44
C GLU A 44 -31.74 21.49 -2.31
N LEU A 45 -31.73 21.31 -3.63
CA LEU A 45 -32.25 22.31 -4.58
C LEU A 45 -33.75 22.51 -4.43
N ARG A 46 -34.51 21.43 -4.17
CA ARG A 46 -35.94 21.51 -3.88
C ARG A 46 -36.22 22.33 -2.62
N LYS A 47 -35.47 22.07 -1.54
CA LYS A 47 -35.57 22.82 -0.27
C LYS A 47 -35.13 24.27 -0.44
N TYR A 48 -34.09 24.53 -1.24
CA TYR A 48 -33.66 25.87 -1.59
C TYR A 48 -34.78 26.66 -2.31
N ALA A 49 -35.52 26.01 -3.20
CA ALA A 49 -36.66 26.57 -3.92
C ALA A 49 -37.98 26.66 -3.11
N GLU A 50 -38.02 26.17 -1.87
CA GLU A 50 -39.17 26.39 -0.96
C GLU A 50 -39.18 27.81 -0.40
N ASP A 51 -38.03 28.48 -0.35
CA ASP A 51 -37.95 29.91 -0.05
C ASP A 51 -38.18 30.72 -1.33
N GLU A 52 -39.32 31.42 -1.40
CA GLU A 52 -39.69 32.25 -2.54
C GLU A 52 -38.69 33.37 -2.84
N ASN A 53 -37.79 33.74 -1.91
CA ASN A 53 -36.72 34.71 -2.20
C ASN A 53 -35.65 34.14 -3.14
N ASN A 54 -35.54 32.81 -3.23
CA ASN A 54 -34.61 32.11 -4.11
C ASN A 54 -35.22 31.82 -5.49
N VAL A 55 -36.52 32.12 -5.69
CA VAL A 55 -37.25 31.81 -6.92
C VAL A 55 -37.42 33.05 -7.78
N ILE A 56 -36.98 32.96 -9.03
CA ILE A 56 -37.13 34.00 -10.05
C ILE A 56 -38.32 33.64 -10.94
N VAL A 57 -39.29 34.56 -11.09
CA VAL A 57 -40.46 34.34 -11.96
C VAL A 57 -40.34 35.16 -13.24
N LYS A 58 -40.27 34.48 -14.39
CA LYS A 58 -40.21 35.09 -15.73
C LYS A 58 -41.30 34.48 -16.61
N GLU A 59 -42.14 35.31 -17.21
CA GLU A 59 -43.19 34.87 -18.15
C GLU A 59 -44.12 33.77 -17.60
N GLY A 60 -44.34 33.76 -16.28
CA GLY A 60 -45.17 32.75 -15.61
C GLY A 60 -44.48 31.41 -15.32
N GLN A 61 -43.18 31.29 -15.63
CA GLN A 61 -42.33 30.16 -15.27
C GLN A 61 -41.45 30.50 -14.07
N ARG A 62 -41.12 29.50 -13.26
CA ARG A 62 -40.30 29.62 -12.04
C ARG A 62 -38.89 29.11 -12.33
N PHE A 63 -37.89 29.79 -11.80
CA PHE A 63 -36.47 29.48 -11.96
C PHE A 63 -35.73 29.60 -10.63
N ILE A 64 -34.62 28.87 -10.50
CA ILE A 64 -33.63 29.07 -9.43
C ILE A 64 -32.26 29.31 -10.07
N GLU A 65 -31.37 30.00 -9.35
CA GLU A 65 -29.98 30.18 -9.77
C GLU A 65 -29.07 29.15 -9.09
N VAL A 66 -28.29 28.41 -9.87
CA VAL A 66 -27.27 27.47 -9.38
C VAL A 66 -25.94 27.85 -10.03
N ASN A 67 -24.96 28.24 -9.23
CA ASN A 67 -23.63 28.65 -9.69
C ASN A 67 -23.67 29.73 -10.78
N GLY A 68 -24.61 30.69 -10.68
CA GLY A 68 -24.77 31.79 -11.64
C GLY A 68 -25.53 31.43 -12.93
N VAL A 69 -26.09 30.22 -13.03
CA VAL A 69 -26.92 29.78 -14.16
C VAL A 69 -28.35 29.58 -13.69
N GLU A 70 -29.32 30.12 -14.44
CA GLU A 70 -30.74 29.97 -14.14
C GLU A 70 -31.30 28.67 -14.71
N TYR A 71 -31.98 27.89 -13.88
CA TYR A 71 -32.65 26.66 -14.27
C TYR A 71 -34.14 26.76 -14.00
N GLN A 72 -34.96 26.34 -14.97
CA GLN A 72 -36.40 26.26 -14.77
C GLN A 72 -36.71 25.20 -13.70
N ILE A 73 -37.70 25.44 -12.85
CA ILE A 73 -38.24 24.44 -11.92
C ILE A 73 -39.72 24.15 -12.22
N ASN A 74 -40.17 22.94 -11.95
CA ASN A 74 -41.59 22.60 -12.06
C ASN A 74 -42.39 23.02 -10.81
N GLN A 75 -43.68 22.68 -10.75
CA GLN A 75 -44.55 23.01 -9.62
C GLN A 75 -44.11 22.34 -8.30
N GLY A 76 -43.44 21.19 -8.37
CA GLY A 76 -42.89 20.45 -7.23
C GLY A 76 -41.47 20.84 -6.84
N ASN A 77 -40.98 21.97 -7.38
CA ASN A 77 -39.62 22.51 -7.21
C ASN A 77 -38.49 21.64 -7.80
N TYR A 78 -38.79 20.71 -8.70
CA TYR A 78 -37.77 19.90 -9.39
C TYR A 78 -37.13 20.69 -10.54
N ILE A 79 -35.80 20.67 -10.58
CA ILE A 79 -34.98 21.37 -11.57
C ILE A 79 -35.11 20.75 -12.97
N LYS A 80 -35.19 21.57 -14.01
CA LYS A 80 -35.33 21.17 -15.40
C LYS A 80 -34.12 21.65 -16.20
N PHE A 81 -33.72 20.82 -17.15
CA PHE A 81 -32.64 21.07 -18.09
C PHE A 81 -33.21 21.29 -19.49
N ASP A 82 -32.82 22.39 -20.12
CA ASP A 82 -33.11 22.60 -21.54
C ASP A 82 -32.32 21.59 -22.39
N LEU A 83 -32.83 21.32 -23.60
CA LEU A 83 -32.14 20.44 -24.54
C LEU A 83 -30.78 21.05 -24.93
N PRO A 84 -29.64 20.39 -24.61
CA PRO A 84 -28.33 20.94 -24.91
C PRO A 84 -28.07 21.03 -26.42
N ILE A 85 -27.34 22.07 -26.84
CA ILE A 85 -26.92 22.30 -28.22
C ILE A 85 -25.42 22.61 -28.24
N PRO A 86 -24.55 21.67 -28.66
CA PRO A 86 -24.87 20.34 -29.20
C PRO A 86 -25.45 19.38 -28.15
N PHE A 87 -26.11 18.30 -28.59
CA PHE A 87 -26.73 17.32 -27.70
C PHE A 87 -25.75 16.67 -26.70
N THR A 88 -24.46 16.67 -27.03
CA THR A 88 -23.37 16.15 -26.20
C THR A 88 -22.82 17.17 -25.21
N ASP A 89 -23.38 18.37 -25.12
CA ASP A 89 -22.96 19.37 -24.16
C ASP A 89 -23.52 19.05 -22.77
N GLU A 90 -22.63 18.62 -21.88
CA GLU A 90 -22.98 18.21 -20.51
C GLU A 90 -22.85 19.36 -19.50
N SER A 91 -22.44 20.56 -19.95
CA SER A 91 -22.07 21.68 -19.05
C SER A 91 -23.21 22.07 -18.10
N MET A 92 -24.44 22.09 -18.57
CA MET A 92 -25.61 22.41 -17.74
C MET A 92 -25.84 21.37 -16.63
N PHE A 93 -25.58 20.09 -16.89
CA PHE A 93 -25.71 19.03 -15.91
C PHE A 93 -24.57 19.08 -14.90
N ARG A 94 -23.32 19.19 -15.40
CA ARG A 94 -22.11 19.24 -14.56
C ARG A 94 -22.05 20.50 -13.68
N ASN A 95 -22.72 21.58 -14.06
CA ASN A 95 -22.88 22.76 -13.19
C ASN A 95 -23.80 22.50 -11.97
N VAL A 96 -24.71 21.53 -12.07
CA VAL A 96 -25.63 21.14 -10.99
C VAL A 96 -25.09 19.96 -10.17
N PHE A 97 -24.47 19.00 -10.86
CA PHE A 97 -23.91 17.76 -10.34
C PHE A 97 -22.39 17.74 -10.56
N ASP A 98 -21.69 18.68 -9.93
CA ASP A 98 -20.25 18.91 -10.07
C ASP A 98 -19.38 17.82 -9.44
N PHE A 99 -19.96 16.95 -8.62
CA PHE A 99 -19.33 15.75 -8.07
C PHE A 99 -19.20 14.60 -9.07
N LEU A 100 -19.93 14.61 -10.20
CA LEU A 100 -19.80 13.61 -11.25
C LEU A 100 -18.55 13.89 -12.10
N ASN A 101 -17.56 13.00 -12.01
CA ASN A 101 -16.32 13.10 -12.78
C ASN A 101 -16.51 12.68 -14.26
N ASP A 102 -15.40 12.61 -15.00
CA ASP A 102 -15.39 12.24 -16.43
C ASP A 102 -15.61 10.74 -16.68
N ASP A 103 -15.71 9.90 -15.65
CA ASP A 103 -16.10 8.49 -15.78
C ASP A 103 -17.58 8.35 -16.15
N TRP A 104 -18.37 9.38 -15.88
CA TRP A 104 -19.81 9.41 -16.14
C TRP A 104 -20.12 10.16 -17.43
N GLU A 105 -21.00 9.60 -18.23
CA GLU A 105 -21.68 10.22 -19.38
C GLU A 105 -23.05 10.73 -18.92
N LEU A 106 -23.35 12.00 -19.22
CA LEU A 106 -24.58 12.67 -18.80
C LEU A 106 -25.34 13.09 -20.05
N SER A 107 -26.52 12.52 -20.24
CA SER A 107 -27.31 12.71 -21.46
C SER A 107 -28.69 13.27 -21.14
N TRP A 108 -29.19 14.17 -21.98
CA TRP A 108 -30.50 14.78 -21.76
C TRP A 108 -31.63 13.76 -21.94
N TYR A 109 -32.58 13.74 -21.01
CA TYR A 109 -33.77 12.91 -21.09
C TYR A 109 -35.00 13.64 -20.53
N ASN A 110 -35.91 14.04 -21.41
CA ASN A 110 -37.22 14.61 -21.07
C ASN A 110 -37.18 15.73 -20.00
N PHE A 111 -36.37 16.75 -20.26
CA PHE A 111 -36.03 17.85 -19.35
C PHE A 111 -35.24 17.45 -18.09
N GLY A 112 -34.91 16.18 -17.94
CA GLY A 112 -34.02 15.66 -16.93
C GLY A 112 -32.70 15.16 -17.54
N MET A 113 -32.20 14.06 -16.99
CA MET A 113 -30.86 13.55 -17.28
C MET A 113 -30.79 12.04 -17.10
N VAL A 114 -30.02 11.35 -17.94
CA VAL A 114 -29.58 9.96 -17.72
C VAL A 114 -28.08 9.96 -17.51
N VAL A 115 -27.61 9.25 -16.48
CA VAL A 115 -26.22 9.15 -16.07
C VAL A 115 -25.75 7.71 -16.22
N VAL A 116 -24.65 7.49 -16.95
CA VAL A 116 -24.11 6.15 -17.25
C VAL A 116 -22.59 6.14 -17.04
N ASN A 117 -22.06 5.12 -16.37
CA ASN A 117 -20.60 4.97 -16.26
C ASN A 117 -20.03 4.46 -17.60
N LYS A 118 -18.97 5.08 -18.10
CA LYS A 118 -18.38 4.78 -19.41
C LYS A 118 -17.66 3.41 -19.48
N ILE A 119 -17.41 2.76 -18.35
CA ILE A 119 -16.66 1.50 -18.27
C ILE A 119 -17.59 0.29 -18.11
N TYR A 120 -18.58 0.38 -17.22
CA TYR A 120 -19.48 -0.75 -16.90
C TYR A 120 -20.97 -0.45 -17.09
N GLY A 121 -21.31 0.79 -17.44
CA GLY A 121 -22.68 1.25 -17.63
C GLY A 121 -23.22 0.99 -19.03
N ASN A 122 -24.55 0.93 -19.15
CA ASN A 122 -25.22 0.74 -20.43
C ASN A 122 -26.63 1.34 -20.42
N TYR A 123 -27.15 1.66 -21.62
CA TYR A 123 -28.45 2.29 -21.86
C TYR A 123 -29.62 1.30 -22.07
N ASP A 124 -29.59 0.10 -21.47
CA ASP A 124 -30.69 -0.89 -21.60
C ASP A 124 -31.90 -0.52 -20.71
N TYR A 125 -32.60 0.55 -21.07
CA TYR A 125 -33.73 1.11 -20.30
C TYR A 125 -34.72 0.03 -19.81
N GLY A 126 -34.93 0.00 -18.50
CA GLY A 126 -35.78 -0.94 -17.78
C GLY A 126 -35.03 -2.15 -17.21
N ASN A 127 -33.78 -2.40 -17.60
CA ASN A 127 -32.89 -3.44 -17.06
C ASN A 127 -31.41 -3.02 -17.12
N GLY A 128 -31.12 -1.71 -17.18
CA GLY A 128 -29.81 -1.20 -17.55
C GLY A 128 -28.81 -1.14 -16.41
N CYS A 129 -27.75 -0.36 -16.65
CA CYS A 129 -26.80 0.07 -15.63
C CYS A 129 -26.64 1.59 -15.74
N LEU A 130 -27.59 2.32 -15.16
CA LEU A 130 -27.76 3.76 -15.34
C LEU A 130 -28.59 4.38 -14.21
N ILE A 131 -28.57 5.72 -14.12
CA ILE A 131 -29.43 6.51 -13.25
C ILE A 131 -30.26 7.45 -14.12
N GLU A 132 -31.59 7.48 -13.93
CA GLU A 132 -32.49 8.36 -14.67
C GLU A 132 -33.13 9.38 -13.74
N TYR A 133 -33.01 10.66 -14.09
CA TYR A 133 -33.72 11.76 -13.46
C TYR A 133 -34.76 12.34 -14.44
N GLY A 134 -36.02 12.38 -14.03
CA GLY A 134 -37.13 13.00 -14.76
C GLY A 134 -37.86 14.01 -13.87
N PRO A 135 -37.79 15.33 -14.16
CA PRO A 135 -38.33 16.34 -13.26
C PRO A 135 -39.86 16.30 -13.15
N GLU A 136 -40.57 15.75 -14.13
CA GLU A 136 -42.04 15.63 -14.09
C GLU A 136 -42.54 14.35 -13.41
N GLY A 137 -41.62 13.52 -12.89
CA GLY A 137 -41.98 12.26 -12.23
C GLY A 137 -42.45 11.26 -13.26
N ASP A 138 -41.75 11.19 -14.39
CA ASP A 138 -42.10 10.48 -15.60
C ASP A 138 -41.07 9.39 -15.97
N VAL A 139 -40.20 9.04 -15.03
CA VAL A 139 -39.33 7.87 -15.12
C VAL A 139 -40.11 6.63 -14.66
N TYR A 140 -40.09 5.57 -15.46
CA TYR A 140 -40.84 4.35 -15.17
C TYR A 140 -40.06 3.44 -14.22
N SER A 141 -40.60 3.14 -13.03
CA SER A 141 -40.07 2.10 -12.15
C SER A 141 -41.08 0.95 -11.97
N PRO A 142 -40.64 -0.24 -11.51
CA PRO A 142 -41.55 -1.34 -11.18
C PRO A 142 -42.66 -0.97 -10.17
N ASN A 143 -42.43 0.05 -9.35
CA ASN A 143 -43.35 0.53 -8.32
C ASN A 143 -44.19 1.75 -8.75
N GLY A 144 -44.13 2.14 -10.02
CA GLY A 144 -44.81 3.30 -10.58
C GLY A 144 -43.85 4.38 -11.08
N MET A 145 -44.39 5.55 -11.44
CA MET A 145 -43.57 6.65 -11.95
C MET A 145 -42.80 7.34 -10.80
N THR A 146 -41.54 7.68 -11.03
CA THR A 146 -40.64 8.32 -10.06
C THR A 146 -39.91 9.51 -10.70
N HIS A 147 -39.30 10.36 -9.88
CA HIS A 147 -38.41 11.44 -10.34
C HIS A 147 -36.98 10.97 -10.54
N LEU A 148 -36.54 9.97 -9.79
CA LEU A 148 -35.20 9.41 -9.86
C LEU A 148 -35.30 7.88 -9.80
N LEU A 149 -34.63 7.20 -10.72
CA LEU A 149 -34.53 5.75 -10.81
C LEU A 149 -33.07 5.34 -10.89
N LEU A 150 -32.76 4.24 -10.20
CA LEU A 150 -31.51 3.51 -10.34
C LEU A 150 -31.81 2.18 -11.03
N GLU A 151 -31.09 1.89 -12.11
CA GLU A 151 -31.04 0.57 -12.75
C GLU A 151 -29.62 0.03 -12.62
N ASN A 152 -29.45 -1.15 -12.00
CA ASN A 152 -28.12 -1.73 -11.76
C ASN A 152 -28.02 -3.23 -12.12
N ASP A 153 -29.04 -3.77 -12.77
CA ASP A 153 -29.18 -5.22 -13.01
C ASP A 153 -28.12 -5.76 -13.99
N THR A 154 -27.63 -4.91 -14.90
CA THR A 154 -26.70 -5.31 -15.98
C THR A 154 -25.34 -4.61 -15.89
N CYS A 155 -24.97 -4.08 -14.73
CA CYS A 155 -23.65 -3.49 -14.52
C CYS A 155 -22.56 -4.57 -14.62
N ALA A 156 -21.72 -4.49 -15.66
CA ALA A 156 -20.67 -5.47 -15.90
C ALA A 156 -19.57 -4.91 -16.80
N LEU A 157 -18.39 -5.51 -16.69
CA LEU A 157 -17.31 -5.33 -17.67
C LEU A 157 -17.53 -6.28 -18.86
N GLU A 158 -17.02 -5.91 -20.03
CA GLU A 158 -16.95 -6.84 -21.16
C GLU A 158 -15.99 -8.02 -20.85
N ASP A 159 -16.26 -9.18 -21.43
CA ASP A 159 -15.38 -10.36 -21.28
C ASP A 159 -13.92 -10.00 -21.65
N GLY A 160 -12.99 -10.29 -20.74
CA GLY A 160 -11.56 -10.00 -20.93
C GLY A 160 -11.11 -8.62 -20.44
N GLU A 161 -12.03 -7.76 -20.01
CA GLU A 161 -11.71 -6.49 -19.35
C GLU A 161 -11.57 -6.64 -17.83
N SER A 162 -10.84 -5.71 -17.21
CA SER A 162 -10.73 -5.61 -15.74
C SER A 162 -10.64 -4.16 -15.30
N LEU A 163 -11.20 -3.83 -14.14
CA LEU A 163 -11.04 -2.54 -13.49
C LEU A 163 -10.49 -2.77 -12.08
N THR A 164 -9.33 -2.18 -11.79
CA THR A 164 -8.67 -2.27 -10.49
C THR A 164 -8.55 -0.89 -9.88
N GLU A 165 -8.97 -0.74 -8.62
CA GLU A 165 -8.73 0.46 -7.83
C GLU A 165 -7.52 0.26 -6.91
N ILE A 166 -6.62 1.22 -6.90
CA ILE A 166 -5.40 1.22 -6.11
C ILE A 166 -5.39 2.46 -5.24
N LYS A 167 -5.49 2.27 -3.92
CA LYS A 167 -5.32 3.34 -2.94
C LYS A 167 -3.91 3.32 -2.36
N PHE A 168 -3.33 4.50 -2.18
CA PHE A 168 -2.02 4.68 -1.55
C PHE A 168 -1.97 6.02 -0.82
N LEU A 169 -0.96 6.20 0.05
CA LEU A 169 -0.73 7.51 0.65
C LEU A 169 0.17 8.33 -0.27
N GLY A 170 -0.33 9.47 -0.71
CA GLY A 170 0.43 10.42 -1.50
C GLY A 170 1.30 11.31 -0.63
N THR A 171 1.07 12.62 -0.71
CA THR A 171 1.71 13.60 0.16
C THR A 171 1.14 13.56 1.57
N GLY A 172 2.01 13.82 2.55
CA GLY A 172 1.64 13.97 3.93
C GLY A 172 2.62 14.84 4.72
N LYS A 173 2.31 15.05 5.98
CA LYS A 173 3.14 15.80 6.92
C LYS A 173 3.10 15.17 8.30
N THR A 174 4.19 15.35 9.03
CA THR A 174 4.30 14.95 10.43
C THR A 174 4.08 16.16 11.34
N LEU A 175 2.98 16.17 12.09
CA LEU A 175 2.68 17.20 13.09
C LEU A 175 3.29 16.81 14.44
N THR A 176 4.08 17.73 15.00
CA THR A 176 4.84 17.57 16.23
C THR A 176 4.26 18.41 17.36
N TYR A 177 4.82 18.29 18.56
CA TYR A 177 4.47 19.14 19.71
C TYR A 177 4.49 20.64 19.38
N ALA A 178 5.44 21.08 18.55
CA ALA A 178 5.59 22.50 18.17
C ALA A 178 4.43 22.99 17.30
N ASP A 179 3.91 22.13 16.41
CA ASP A 179 2.79 22.46 15.51
C ASP A 179 1.49 22.70 16.29
N PHE A 180 1.35 22.05 17.44
CA PHE A 180 0.24 22.26 18.39
C PHE A 180 0.54 23.36 19.44
N GLY A 181 1.67 24.04 19.35
CA GLY A 181 2.03 25.18 20.21
C GLY A 181 2.66 24.83 21.57
N TYR A 182 3.04 23.56 21.78
CA TYR A 182 3.78 23.15 22.99
C TYR A 182 5.23 23.65 22.94
N GLN A 183 5.83 23.91 24.10
CA GLN A 183 7.19 24.47 24.16
C GLN A 183 8.26 23.39 24.09
N VAL A 184 8.00 22.23 24.69
CA VAL A 184 8.91 21.08 24.67
C VAL A 184 8.15 19.77 24.43
N GLU A 185 8.83 18.81 23.81
CA GLU A 185 8.25 17.53 23.39
C GLU A 185 7.56 16.77 24.54
N ASN A 186 8.13 16.76 25.73
CA ASN A 186 7.57 16.01 26.87
C ASN A 186 6.23 16.57 27.40
N GLU A 187 5.82 17.78 26.99
CA GLU A 187 4.50 18.34 27.31
C GLU A 187 3.39 17.74 26.44
N PHE A 188 3.76 17.17 25.29
CA PHE A 188 2.86 16.54 24.33
C PHE A 188 2.99 15.02 24.44
N LEU A 189 2.06 14.40 25.16
CA LEU A 189 1.90 12.95 25.27
C LEU A 189 0.57 12.56 24.63
N PRO A 190 0.49 12.62 23.28
CA PRO A 190 -0.74 12.30 22.57
C PRO A 190 -1.05 10.81 22.66
N GLU A 191 -2.32 10.47 22.88
CA GLU A 191 -2.80 9.07 22.91
C GLU A 191 -4.03 8.82 22.05
N SER A 192 -4.65 9.87 21.53
CA SER A 192 -5.82 9.75 20.67
C SER A 192 -5.85 10.77 19.56
N VAL A 193 -6.44 10.40 18.43
CA VAL A 193 -6.64 11.29 17.28
C VAL A 193 -8.05 11.10 16.70
N ALA A 194 -8.72 12.21 16.39
CA ALA A 194 -9.97 12.22 15.67
C ALA A 194 -9.96 13.28 14.57
N LEU A 195 -10.74 13.05 13.52
CA LEU A 195 -10.95 13.96 12.40
C LEU A 195 -12.41 14.43 12.36
N SER A 196 -12.62 15.71 12.08
CA SER A 196 -13.96 16.24 11.78
C SER A 196 -13.82 17.55 11.00
N HIS A 197 -14.43 17.65 9.83
CA HIS A 197 -14.54 18.89 9.05
C HIS A 197 -13.20 19.59 8.80
N ASP A 198 -12.17 18.82 8.41
CA ASP A 198 -10.78 19.27 8.21
C ASP A 198 -10.06 19.75 9.49
N LYS A 199 -10.56 19.36 10.66
CA LYS A 199 -9.89 19.60 11.94
C LYS A 199 -9.37 18.29 12.50
N ILE A 200 -8.15 18.34 13.03
CA ILE A 200 -7.59 17.28 13.86
C ILE A 200 -7.84 17.63 15.31
N TYR A 201 -8.29 16.64 16.08
CA TYR A 201 -8.39 16.69 17.53
C TYR A 201 -7.42 15.66 18.10
N VAL A 202 -6.58 16.07 19.05
CA VAL A 202 -5.60 15.19 19.69
C VAL A 202 -5.77 15.23 21.20
N GLY A 203 -6.04 14.08 21.82
CA GLY A 203 -6.07 13.94 23.27
C GLY A 203 -4.67 13.82 23.85
N ASN A 204 -4.34 14.67 24.82
CA ASN A 204 -3.04 14.66 25.50
C ASN A 204 -3.17 14.17 26.95
N THR A 205 -2.43 13.11 27.31
CA THR A 205 -2.46 12.50 28.64
C THR A 205 -1.49 13.12 29.64
N ASN A 206 -0.64 14.07 29.22
CA ASN A 206 0.21 14.79 30.15
C ASN A 206 -0.63 15.59 31.16
N SER A 207 -0.64 15.17 32.43
CA SER A 207 -1.54 15.76 33.43
C SER A 207 -1.34 17.26 33.72
N ALA A 208 -0.15 17.79 33.44
CA ALA A 208 0.14 19.21 33.62
C ALA A 208 -0.33 20.07 32.43
N PHE A 209 -0.50 19.45 31.27
CA PHE A 209 -0.82 20.11 30.00
C PHE A 209 -1.99 19.44 29.28
N SER A 210 -2.85 18.73 30.01
CA SER A 210 -3.89 17.91 29.40
C SER A 210 -5.04 18.76 28.86
N HIS A 211 -5.24 18.68 27.56
CA HIS A 211 -6.31 19.31 26.81
C HIS A 211 -6.47 18.60 25.46
N ILE A 212 -7.49 19.00 24.71
CA ILE A 212 -7.64 18.58 23.32
C ILE A 212 -6.89 19.58 22.45
N ALA A 213 -5.75 19.18 21.92
CA ALA A 213 -5.01 19.99 20.95
C ALA A 213 -5.76 19.94 19.62
N ARG A 214 -5.78 21.06 18.89
CA ARG A 214 -6.55 21.20 17.64
C ARG A 214 -5.71 21.77 16.53
N TYR A 215 -5.91 21.28 15.31
CA TYR A 215 -5.21 21.76 14.12
C TYR A 215 -6.16 21.87 12.93
N ASP A 216 -6.11 22.99 12.22
CA ASP A 216 -6.90 23.25 11.01
C ASP A 216 -6.09 22.83 9.79
N LEU A 217 -6.52 21.75 9.11
CA LEU A 217 -5.82 21.21 7.95
C LEU A 217 -5.89 22.14 6.74
N ARG A 218 -7.02 22.81 6.53
CA ARG A 218 -7.22 23.75 5.41
C ARG A 218 -6.32 24.98 5.54
N LYS A 219 -6.22 25.55 6.76
CA LYS A 219 -5.40 26.75 7.02
C LYS A 219 -3.97 26.42 7.42
N ASN A 220 -3.65 25.15 7.63
CA ASN A 220 -2.34 24.67 8.03
C ASN A 220 -1.80 25.38 9.29
N GLN A 221 -2.62 25.44 10.35
CA GLN A 221 -2.27 26.13 11.60
C GLN A 221 -2.95 25.52 12.83
N PRO A 222 -2.37 25.66 14.05
CA PRO A 222 -3.06 25.26 15.27
C PRO A 222 -4.30 26.12 15.51
N LEU A 223 -5.32 25.48 16.09
CA LEU A 223 -6.48 26.16 16.67
C LEU A 223 -6.30 26.27 18.18
N ALA A 224 -7.05 27.17 18.82
CA ALA A 224 -7.04 27.27 20.27
C ALA A 224 -7.35 25.90 20.90
N PRO A 225 -6.64 25.44 21.93
CA PRO A 225 -6.94 24.15 22.55
C PRO A 225 -8.27 24.16 23.30
N ILE A 226 -8.94 23.01 23.40
CA ILE A 226 -10.09 22.83 24.30
C ILE A 226 -9.55 22.39 25.66
N THR A 227 -9.44 23.33 26.59
CA THR A 227 -8.94 23.09 27.95
C THR A 227 -10.03 22.65 28.94
N GLY A 228 -11.28 22.67 28.49
CA GLY A 228 -12.47 22.41 29.28
C GLY A 228 -13.68 23.15 28.69
N PHE A 229 -14.67 23.43 29.53
CA PHE A 229 -15.88 24.14 29.12
C PHE A 229 -16.50 24.90 30.30
N SER A 230 -17.46 25.79 29.99
CA SER A 230 -18.37 26.37 30.98
C SER A 230 -19.80 26.02 30.60
N LEU A 231 -20.53 25.39 31.52
CA LEU A 231 -21.91 25.00 31.31
C LEU A 231 -22.72 25.26 32.57
N ASN A 232 -23.89 25.89 32.41
CA ASN A 232 -24.76 26.30 33.53
C ASN A 232 -24.02 27.14 34.61
N GLY A 233 -23.04 27.96 34.19
CA GLY A 233 -22.24 28.81 35.08
C GLY A 233 -21.14 28.07 35.86
N ILE A 234 -20.91 26.79 35.58
CA ILE A 234 -19.84 25.98 36.19
C ILE A 234 -18.74 25.77 35.16
N SER A 235 -17.52 26.15 35.50
CA SER A 235 -16.33 25.89 34.67
C SER A 235 -15.68 24.58 35.08
N GLU A 236 -15.40 23.74 34.09
CA GLU A 236 -14.77 22.43 34.23
C GLU A 236 -13.53 22.39 33.36
N THR A 237 -12.41 21.90 33.88
CA THR A 237 -11.16 21.74 33.12
C THR A 237 -10.83 20.27 32.91
N TYR A 238 -9.93 20.00 31.98
CA TYR A 238 -9.33 18.68 31.81
C TYR A 238 -8.21 18.42 32.80
N ARG A 239 -7.99 17.13 33.06
CA ARG A 239 -6.88 16.62 33.87
C ARG A 239 -6.03 15.62 33.11
N VAL A 240 -6.66 14.64 32.48
CA VAL A 240 -6.04 13.66 31.58
C VAL A 240 -7.09 13.35 30.52
N VAL A 241 -6.84 13.71 29.25
CA VAL A 241 -7.67 13.39 28.09
C VAL A 241 -7.06 12.15 27.47
N SER A 242 -7.67 11.00 27.76
CA SER A 242 -7.16 9.69 27.33
C SER A 242 -7.67 9.29 25.95
N ASP A 243 -8.86 9.76 25.56
CA ASP A 243 -9.44 9.41 24.27
C ASP A 243 -10.30 10.53 23.70
N VAL A 244 -10.23 10.69 22.39
CA VAL A 244 -11.12 11.52 21.58
C VAL A 244 -11.58 10.69 20.38
N VAL A 245 -12.89 10.66 20.15
CA VAL A 245 -13.49 9.97 18.99
C VAL A 245 -14.58 10.86 18.40
N GLU A 246 -14.72 10.82 17.09
CA GLU A 246 -15.79 11.51 16.37
C GLU A 246 -16.81 10.49 15.90
N HIS A 247 -18.10 10.81 16.06
CA HIS A 247 -19.19 10.08 15.42
C HIS A 247 -20.36 11.04 15.18
N ASP A 248 -20.86 11.09 13.95
CA ASP A 248 -22.06 11.85 13.53
C ASP A 248 -22.07 13.31 14.04
N GLY A 249 -20.98 14.05 13.79
CA GLY A 249 -20.88 15.46 14.16
C GLY A 249 -20.71 15.71 15.66
N HIS A 250 -20.42 14.67 16.44
CA HIS A 250 -20.15 14.77 17.86
C HIS A 250 -18.75 14.27 18.19
N LEU A 251 -18.00 15.10 18.92
CA LEU A 251 -16.70 14.72 19.49
C LEU A 251 -16.91 14.25 20.94
N PHE A 252 -16.63 12.97 21.19
CA PHE A 252 -16.68 12.36 22.51
C PHE A 252 -15.28 12.35 23.12
N VAL A 253 -15.17 12.80 24.37
CA VAL A 253 -13.87 13.05 25.02
C VAL A 253 -13.82 12.34 26.35
N ALA A 254 -13.12 11.21 26.42
CA ALA A 254 -12.88 10.51 27.66
C ALA A 254 -11.80 11.21 28.47
N SER A 255 -12.13 11.52 29.73
CA SER A 255 -11.16 12.12 30.65
C SER A 255 -10.97 11.29 31.92
N LEU A 256 -9.87 10.54 31.94
CA LEU A 256 -9.46 9.61 32.99
C LEU A 256 -9.50 10.23 34.39
N SER A 257 -8.88 11.38 34.58
CA SER A 257 -8.82 11.98 35.93
C SER A 257 -9.99 12.92 36.24
N SER A 258 -10.79 13.27 35.24
CA SER A 258 -12.00 14.08 35.42
C SER A 258 -13.27 13.24 35.61
N ASN A 259 -13.20 11.93 35.42
CA ASN A 259 -14.26 10.95 35.71
C ASN A 259 -15.58 11.24 34.97
N ARG A 260 -15.44 11.60 33.69
CA ARG A 260 -16.54 11.92 32.79
C ARG A 260 -16.12 11.71 31.34
N VAL A 261 -17.13 11.59 30.47
CA VAL A 261 -16.98 11.74 29.03
C VAL A 261 -17.72 13.00 28.62
N ASP A 262 -17.04 13.94 27.97
CA ASP A 262 -17.63 15.19 27.51
C ASP A 262 -17.99 15.07 26.03
N ILE A 263 -19.14 15.63 25.63
CA ILE A 263 -19.66 15.53 24.25
C ILE A 263 -19.78 16.93 23.67
N TYR A 264 -19.09 17.19 22.56
CA TYR A 264 -19.10 18.46 21.84
C TYR A 264 -19.76 18.31 20.47
N ASP A 265 -20.44 19.35 20.03
CA ASP A 265 -21.01 19.44 18.69
C ASP A 265 -19.97 20.05 17.74
N THR A 266 -19.41 19.24 16.83
CA THR A 266 -18.36 19.67 15.89
C THR A 266 -18.92 20.54 14.77
N ASN A 267 -20.21 20.41 14.47
CA ASN A 267 -20.94 21.24 13.50
C ASN A 267 -21.21 22.65 14.03
N ASN A 268 -21.30 22.82 15.34
CA ASN A 268 -21.58 24.09 15.99
C ASN A 268 -20.36 24.64 16.76
N ASN A 269 -19.24 24.78 16.04
CA ASN A 269 -18.00 25.39 16.55
C ASN A 269 -17.49 24.75 17.86
N ASP A 270 -17.59 23.42 17.95
CA ASP A 270 -17.11 22.62 19.08
C ASP A 270 -17.74 23.08 20.42
N GLN A 271 -19.04 23.38 20.41
CA GLN A 271 -19.78 23.74 21.63
C GLN A 271 -20.10 22.51 22.48
N ILE A 272 -19.95 22.63 23.80
CA ILE A 272 -20.29 21.55 24.73
C ILE A 272 -21.81 21.27 24.70
N VAL A 273 -22.18 20.01 24.52
CA VAL A 273 -23.57 19.53 24.60
C VAL A 273 -23.89 19.09 26.03
N MET A 274 -23.13 18.12 26.55
CA MET A 274 -23.28 17.59 27.91
C MET A 274 -22.07 16.75 28.34
N SER A 275 -22.13 16.18 29.55
CA SER A 275 -21.14 15.23 30.06
C SER A 275 -21.86 13.99 30.60
N LEU A 276 -21.33 12.81 30.26
CA LEU A 276 -21.63 11.54 30.90
C LEU A 276 -20.78 11.36 32.17
N GLY A 277 -21.25 10.55 33.11
CA GLY A 277 -20.57 10.40 34.40
C GLY A 277 -20.88 11.54 35.37
N THR A 278 -20.61 11.35 36.65
CA THR A 278 -20.87 12.37 37.68
C THR A 278 -19.73 13.38 37.84
N GLY A 279 -18.58 13.15 37.19
CA GLY A 279 -17.34 13.88 37.46
C GLY A 279 -16.63 13.45 38.76
N SER A 280 -17.12 12.39 39.41
CA SER A 280 -16.52 11.79 40.60
C SER A 280 -16.17 10.33 40.30
N TRP A 281 -14.96 9.91 40.67
CA TRP A 281 -14.54 8.50 40.58
C TRP A 281 -15.25 7.59 41.59
N SER A 282 -15.87 8.18 42.62
CA SER A 282 -16.58 7.48 43.69
C SER A 282 -18.10 7.61 43.52
N GLY A 283 -18.83 6.54 43.87
CA GLY A 283 -20.29 6.48 43.78
C GLY A 283 -20.78 5.14 43.23
N ASN A 284 -22.04 5.10 42.77
CA ASN A 284 -22.63 3.90 42.19
C ASN A 284 -22.14 3.69 40.75
N THR A 285 -21.24 2.73 40.57
CA THR A 285 -20.63 2.38 39.27
C THR A 285 -21.58 1.67 38.31
N PHE A 286 -22.75 1.23 38.77
CA PHE A 286 -23.81 0.66 37.93
C PHE A 286 -24.88 1.68 37.51
N ASP A 287 -24.96 2.85 38.15
CA ASP A 287 -25.97 3.87 37.78
C ASP A 287 -25.33 5.02 36.97
N LYS A 288 -24.46 5.83 37.59
CA LYS A 288 -23.99 7.09 36.96
C LYS A 288 -22.50 7.31 37.04
N THR A 289 -21.80 6.69 37.99
CA THR A 289 -20.38 6.96 38.20
C THR A 289 -19.54 6.27 37.12
N LEU A 290 -18.67 7.04 36.47
CA LEU A 290 -17.56 6.53 35.66
C LEU A 290 -16.28 6.62 36.50
N THR A 291 -15.58 5.50 36.69
CA THR A 291 -14.36 5.46 37.49
C THR A 291 -13.17 5.40 36.56
N HIS A 292 -12.53 6.55 36.34
CA HIS A 292 -11.40 6.69 35.41
C HIS A 292 -11.69 6.19 33.99
N PRO A 293 -12.65 6.80 33.27
CA PRO A 293 -12.95 6.44 31.88
C PRO A 293 -11.70 6.66 31.02
N TYR A 294 -11.36 5.66 30.22
CA TYR A 294 -10.13 5.66 29.42
C TYR A 294 -10.44 5.83 27.95
N SER A 295 -11.29 4.97 27.39
CA SER A 295 -11.65 4.97 25.98
C SER A 295 -13.16 5.09 25.79
N VAL A 296 -13.57 5.67 24.67
CA VAL A 296 -14.96 5.86 24.28
C VAL A 296 -15.13 5.49 22.81
N ALA A 297 -16.26 4.88 22.48
CA ALA A 297 -16.73 4.67 21.10
C ALA A 297 -18.22 5.00 21.04
N ALA A 298 -18.72 5.30 19.85
CA ALA A 298 -20.14 5.58 19.64
C ALA A 298 -20.60 5.06 18.27
N ASN A 299 -21.90 4.81 18.17
CA ASN A 299 -22.62 4.68 16.90
C ASN A 299 -23.93 5.47 16.99
N ASP A 300 -24.87 5.27 16.08
CA ASP A 300 -26.15 6.01 16.06
C ASP A 300 -27.10 5.64 17.23
N GLU A 301 -26.88 4.49 17.88
CA GLU A 301 -27.76 3.99 18.94
C GLU A 301 -27.17 4.16 20.34
N PHE A 302 -25.87 3.93 20.49
CA PHE A 302 -25.19 3.76 21.76
C PHE A 302 -23.86 4.50 21.86
N ILE A 303 -23.48 4.79 23.11
CA ILE A 303 -22.15 5.28 23.49
C ILE A 303 -21.55 4.28 24.46
N PHE A 304 -20.33 3.84 24.19
CA PHE A 304 -19.59 2.85 24.95
C PHE A 304 -18.43 3.50 25.68
N VAL A 305 -18.31 3.28 26.98
CA VAL A 305 -17.25 3.90 27.80
C VAL A 305 -16.54 2.85 28.64
N ALA A 306 -15.28 2.58 28.32
CA ALA A 306 -14.43 1.69 29.10
C ALA A 306 -13.77 2.45 30.25
N ASP A 307 -13.96 1.99 31.47
CA ASP A 307 -13.38 2.57 32.67
C ASP A 307 -12.58 1.52 33.47
N ILE A 308 -11.94 1.88 34.59
CA ILE A 308 -11.05 0.93 35.31
C ILE A 308 -11.81 -0.13 36.12
N THR A 309 -13.13 -0.21 36.00
CA THR A 309 -13.93 -1.17 36.79
C THR A 309 -14.00 -2.56 36.18
N GLY A 310 -13.29 -2.80 35.07
CA GLY A 310 -13.37 -4.04 34.30
C GLY A 310 -14.63 -4.12 33.44
N LYS A 311 -15.22 -2.97 33.06
CA LYS A 311 -16.50 -2.89 32.36
C LYS A 311 -16.46 -1.87 31.24
N ILE A 312 -17.36 -2.07 30.28
CA ILE A 312 -17.76 -1.04 29.33
C ILE A 312 -19.17 -0.61 29.71
N SER A 313 -19.34 0.66 30.08
CA SER A 313 -20.64 1.26 30.39
C SER A 313 -21.31 1.72 29.10
N ILE A 314 -22.59 1.38 28.92
CA ILE A 314 -23.34 1.69 27.70
C ILE A 314 -24.38 2.77 28.01
N TYR A 315 -24.48 3.79 27.16
CA TYR A 315 -25.50 4.84 27.19
C TYR A 315 -26.24 4.86 25.85
N ARG A 316 -27.45 5.43 25.81
CA ARG A 316 -28.20 5.62 24.57
C ARG A 316 -27.95 6.99 23.96
N GLN A 317 -27.74 7.05 22.65
CA GLN A 317 -27.53 8.31 21.93
C GLN A 317 -28.73 9.26 22.01
N GLU A 318 -29.95 8.73 21.96
CA GLU A 318 -31.19 9.53 22.06
C GLU A 318 -31.30 10.35 23.36
N ASP A 319 -30.51 9.98 24.39
CA ASP A 319 -30.46 10.63 25.69
C ASP A 319 -29.36 11.70 25.79
N VAL A 320 -28.57 11.94 24.72
CA VAL A 320 -27.56 13.01 24.65
C VAL A 320 -28.24 14.37 24.52
N LYS A 321 -28.63 14.92 25.67
CA LYS A 321 -29.35 16.20 25.79
C LYS A 321 -28.82 16.96 27.00
N LEU A 322 -28.74 18.28 26.90
CA LEU A 322 -28.30 19.15 28.00
C LEU A 322 -29.00 18.86 29.35
N ALA A 323 -30.30 18.50 29.32
CA ALA A 323 -31.07 18.15 30.51
C ALA A 323 -30.48 16.97 31.32
N ASN A 324 -29.72 16.10 30.66
CA ASN A 324 -29.12 14.88 31.21
C ASN A 324 -27.66 15.07 31.67
N HIS A 325 -27.09 16.27 31.54
CA HIS A 325 -25.71 16.57 31.95
C HIS A 325 -25.40 16.09 33.38
N LYS A 326 -24.43 15.18 33.50
CA LYS A 326 -23.97 14.50 34.73
C LYS A 326 -25.04 13.73 35.52
N LYS A 327 -26.19 13.46 34.91
CA LYS A 327 -27.34 12.82 35.56
C LYS A 327 -27.84 11.59 34.82
N LEU A 328 -27.36 11.33 33.61
CA LEU A 328 -27.78 10.20 32.80
C LEU A 328 -27.38 8.88 33.45
N SER A 329 -28.35 7.98 33.63
CA SER A 329 -28.10 6.60 34.07
C SER A 329 -27.54 5.78 32.92
N LYS A 330 -26.68 4.82 33.25
CA LYS A 330 -26.17 3.81 32.32
C LYS A 330 -27.32 2.90 31.89
N TYR A 331 -27.31 2.53 30.62
CA TYR A 331 -28.30 1.65 30.01
C TYR A 331 -27.94 0.18 30.24
N GLY A 332 -26.68 -0.21 29.99
CA GLY A 332 -26.22 -1.60 30.07
C GLY A 332 -24.71 -1.72 30.21
N PHE A 333 -24.18 -2.95 30.20
CA PHE A 333 -22.76 -3.22 30.42
C PHE A 333 -22.20 -4.39 29.61
N PHE A 334 -20.97 -4.23 29.12
CA PHE A 334 -20.13 -5.36 28.71
C PHE A 334 -19.06 -5.67 29.77
N ASN A 335 -18.71 -6.96 29.89
CA ASN A 335 -17.62 -7.44 30.73
C ASN A 335 -16.26 -7.27 30.01
N LEU A 336 -15.35 -6.48 30.57
CA LEU A 336 -14.01 -6.25 30.02
C LEU A 336 -12.95 -6.36 31.14
N PRO A 337 -12.64 -7.58 31.62
CA PRO A 337 -11.91 -7.77 32.88
C PRO A 337 -10.48 -7.20 32.89
N GLU A 338 -9.82 -7.09 31.74
CA GLU A 338 -8.48 -6.49 31.57
C GLU A 338 -8.51 -4.96 31.66
N SER A 339 -9.69 -4.33 31.59
CA SER A 339 -9.86 -2.90 31.81
C SER A 339 -9.89 -2.54 33.30
N ASN A 340 -8.83 -2.84 34.05
CA ASN A 340 -8.81 -2.77 35.51
C ASN A 340 -7.70 -1.90 36.14
N SER A 341 -6.96 -1.15 35.32
CA SER A 341 -5.80 -0.36 35.73
C SER A 341 -5.76 1.00 35.03
N ILE A 342 -5.28 2.05 35.70
CA ILE A 342 -5.08 3.37 35.07
C ILE A 342 -3.91 3.40 34.07
N TYR A 343 -3.07 2.36 34.06
CA TYR A 343 -1.87 2.26 33.19
C TYR A 343 -2.09 1.41 31.95
N ARG A 344 -3.34 1.03 31.66
CA ARG A 344 -3.69 0.25 30.48
C ARG A 344 -3.92 1.18 29.30
N ASN A 345 -3.67 0.67 28.11
CA ASN A 345 -3.89 1.35 26.86
C ASN A 345 -4.84 0.51 26.02
N LEU A 346 -5.98 1.09 25.65
CA LEU A 346 -6.95 0.44 24.78
C LEU A 346 -7.65 1.47 23.90
N LYS A 347 -8.13 0.99 22.75
CA LYS A 347 -8.99 1.71 21.81
C LYS A 347 -10.24 0.92 21.57
N MET A 348 -11.35 1.61 21.42
CA MET A 348 -12.63 1.02 21.07
C MET A 348 -13.12 1.63 19.78
N GLU A 349 -13.71 0.80 18.94
CA GLU A 349 -14.34 1.23 17.70
C GLU A 349 -15.58 0.40 17.46
N VAL A 350 -16.64 1.04 16.98
CA VAL A 350 -17.80 0.31 16.46
C VAL A 350 -17.52 -0.03 15.00
N VAL A 351 -17.45 -1.32 14.70
CA VAL A 351 -17.28 -1.82 13.34
C VAL A 351 -18.50 -2.67 13.02
N ASN A 352 -19.29 -2.25 12.04
CA ASN A 352 -20.56 -2.90 11.70
C ASN A 352 -21.50 -2.94 12.91
N ASN A 353 -21.97 -4.15 13.24
CA ASN A 353 -22.80 -4.40 14.43
C ASN A 353 -21.98 -4.97 15.59
N GLU A 354 -20.67 -4.68 15.63
CA GLU A 354 -19.76 -5.17 16.68
C GLU A 354 -18.98 -4.02 17.31
N LEU A 355 -18.70 -4.13 18.61
CA LEU A 355 -17.74 -3.26 19.30
C LEU A 355 -16.40 -4.00 19.38
N VAL A 356 -15.40 -3.44 18.72
CA VAL A 356 -14.01 -3.92 18.73
C VAL A 356 -13.25 -3.17 19.82
N VAL A 357 -12.50 -3.90 20.64
CA VAL A 357 -11.62 -3.33 21.66
C VAL A 357 -10.21 -3.83 21.45
N ASN A 358 -9.30 -2.98 21.00
CA ASN A 358 -7.88 -3.30 20.81
C ASN A 358 -7.04 -2.77 21.97
N PHE A 359 -6.18 -3.61 22.54
CA PHE A 359 -5.16 -3.20 23.49
C PHE A 359 -3.81 -2.98 22.79
N ASP A 360 -2.92 -2.20 23.42
CA ASP A 360 -1.57 -1.91 22.89
C ASP A 360 -0.70 -3.15 22.64
N ASN A 361 -0.95 -4.22 23.40
CA ASN A 361 -0.32 -5.52 23.28
C ASN A 361 -0.98 -6.44 22.23
N ALA A 362 -1.93 -5.91 21.44
CA ALA A 362 -2.74 -6.60 20.42
C ALA A 362 -3.74 -7.64 20.94
N LEU A 363 -4.01 -7.69 22.26
CA LEU A 363 -5.20 -8.37 22.79
C LEU A 363 -6.44 -7.67 22.23
N THR A 364 -7.36 -8.45 21.67
CA THR A 364 -8.57 -7.91 21.04
C THR A 364 -9.82 -8.60 21.57
N TYR A 365 -10.81 -7.80 21.96
CA TYR A 365 -12.17 -8.25 22.28
C TYR A 365 -13.15 -7.80 21.20
N VAL A 366 -14.14 -8.65 20.92
CA VAL A 366 -15.24 -8.32 20.01
C VAL A 366 -16.56 -8.62 20.71
N PHE A 367 -17.42 -7.61 20.82
CA PHE A 367 -18.76 -7.72 21.41
C PHE A 367 -19.82 -7.56 20.33
N ASP A 368 -20.87 -8.38 20.39
CA ASP A 368 -22.04 -8.26 19.50
C ASP A 368 -22.99 -7.18 20.02
N LEU A 369 -23.26 -6.14 19.22
CA LEU A 369 -24.16 -5.06 19.64
C LEU A 369 -25.62 -5.50 19.77
N ALA A 370 -26.04 -6.58 19.09
CA ALA A 370 -27.37 -7.15 19.28
C ALA A 370 -27.55 -7.77 20.69
N SER A 371 -26.46 -8.00 21.41
CA SER A 371 -26.48 -8.55 22.77
C SER A 371 -26.68 -7.50 23.86
N VAL A 372 -26.68 -6.21 23.52
CA VAL A 372 -26.89 -5.11 24.46
C VAL A 372 -28.27 -5.22 25.12
N LYS A 373 -28.31 -5.16 26.45
CA LYS A 373 -29.54 -5.26 27.26
C LYS A 373 -29.55 -4.19 28.35
N ALA A 374 -30.76 -3.75 28.70
CA ALA A 374 -30.97 -2.83 29.80
C ALA A 374 -30.69 -3.49 31.16
N GLY A 375 -30.00 -2.80 32.07
CA GLY A 375 -29.77 -3.22 33.45
C GLY A 375 -28.30 -3.45 33.80
N ASP A 376 -28.06 -4.10 34.95
CA ASP A 376 -26.73 -4.23 35.57
C ASP A 376 -26.01 -5.55 35.20
N GLU A 377 -26.59 -6.37 34.31
CA GLU A 377 -25.98 -7.61 33.84
C GLU A 377 -24.75 -7.31 32.97
N LEU A 378 -23.63 -7.99 33.25
CA LEU A 378 -22.43 -7.90 32.42
C LEU A 378 -22.54 -8.90 31.27
N VAL A 379 -22.57 -8.40 30.04
CA VAL A 379 -22.59 -9.24 28.85
C VAL A 379 -21.16 -9.57 28.40
N GLU A 380 -20.87 -10.85 28.20
CA GLU A 380 -19.56 -11.34 27.79
C GLU A 380 -19.25 -11.04 26.32
N ALA A 381 -17.97 -10.97 25.98
CA ALA A 381 -17.53 -10.82 24.60
C ALA A 381 -17.89 -12.05 23.76
N LYS A 382 -18.24 -11.80 22.48
CA LYS A 382 -18.43 -12.84 21.47
C LYS A 382 -17.10 -13.54 21.18
N HIS A 383 -16.01 -12.77 21.08
CA HIS A 383 -14.66 -13.29 20.86
C HIS A 383 -13.61 -12.56 21.71
N ARG A 384 -12.53 -13.28 22.02
CA ARG A 384 -11.32 -12.79 22.68
C ARG A 384 -10.10 -13.43 22.02
N PHE A 385 -9.26 -12.62 21.38
CA PHE A 385 -8.05 -13.06 20.68
C PHE A 385 -6.81 -12.66 21.46
N THR A 386 -5.85 -13.57 21.65
CA THR A 386 -4.67 -13.25 22.48
C THR A 386 -3.70 -12.28 21.81
N ASN A 387 -3.60 -12.35 20.48
CA ASN A 387 -2.81 -11.42 19.69
C ASN A 387 -3.29 -11.39 18.24
N THR A 388 -3.86 -10.29 17.79
CA THR A 388 -4.28 -10.10 16.38
C THR A 388 -3.21 -9.43 15.52
N ARG A 389 -2.07 -9.01 16.10
CA ARG A 389 -1.01 -8.15 15.52
C ARG A 389 -1.41 -6.70 15.24
N TYR A 390 -2.66 -6.32 15.46
CA TYR A 390 -3.18 -4.98 15.24
C TYR A 390 -3.45 -4.27 16.57
N ARG A 391 -3.24 -2.94 16.61
CA ARG A 391 -3.36 -2.12 17.83
C ARG A 391 -4.58 -1.22 17.84
N ASN A 392 -5.18 -0.99 16.68
CA ASN A 392 -6.33 -0.16 16.48
C ASN A 392 -7.12 -0.60 15.25
N THR A 393 -8.39 -0.25 15.26
CA THR A 393 -9.37 -0.45 14.20
C THR A 393 -10.18 0.82 14.08
N TYR A 394 -10.54 1.22 12.87
CA TYR A 394 -11.37 2.39 12.60
C TYR A 394 -12.31 2.08 11.43
N GLN A 395 -13.58 2.40 11.55
CA GLN A 395 -14.51 2.32 10.43
C GLN A 395 -14.77 3.73 9.87
N ALA A 396 -14.39 3.95 8.63
CA ALA A 396 -14.67 5.20 7.93
C ALA A 396 -16.18 5.31 7.62
N SER A 397 -16.63 6.53 7.34
CA SER A 397 -18.05 6.82 7.06
C SER A 397 -18.61 6.14 5.81
N ASN A 398 -17.73 5.71 4.89
CA ASN A 398 -18.07 4.90 3.72
C ASN A 398 -18.12 3.39 4.02
N GLY A 399 -17.95 2.98 5.29
CA GLY A 399 -17.99 1.59 5.74
C GLY A 399 -16.65 0.85 5.68
N GLU A 400 -15.63 1.40 5.03
CA GLU A 400 -14.30 0.77 4.92
C GLU A 400 -13.61 0.69 6.28
N VAL A 401 -12.95 -0.44 6.54
CA VAL A 401 -12.34 -0.72 7.84
C VAL A 401 -10.83 -0.63 7.73
N TYR A 402 -10.23 0.26 8.52
CA TYR A 402 -8.79 0.49 8.60
C TYR A 402 -8.22 -0.13 9.88
N VAL A 403 -7.10 -0.83 9.75
CA VAL A 403 -6.37 -1.41 10.91
C VAL A 403 -4.89 -1.07 10.87
N GLY A 404 -4.34 -0.64 12.00
CA GLY A 404 -2.92 -0.37 12.17
C GLY A 404 -2.18 -1.56 12.78
N SER A 405 -1.15 -2.04 12.08
CA SER A 405 -0.30 -3.14 12.56
C SER A 405 0.82 -2.65 13.49
N ASN A 406 1.33 -3.58 14.31
CA ASN A 406 2.47 -3.34 15.19
C ASN A 406 3.83 -3.16 14.46
N VAL A 407 3.88 -3.30 13.13
CA VAL A 407 5.10 -3.17 12.31
C VAL A 407 5.08 -1.95 11.38
N GLY A 408 4.09 -1.06 11.50
CA GLY A 408 4.03 0.16 10.69
C GLY A 408 3.46 -0.05 9.29
N VAL A 409 2.37 -0.82 9.21
CA VAL A 409 1.53 -0.94 8.02
C VAL A 409 0.08 -0.69 8.42
N VAL A 410 -0.63 0.14 7.67
CA VAL A 410 -2.09 0.28 7.78
C VAL A 410 -2.74 -0.52 6.66
N LYS A 411 -3.78 -1.29 6.96
CA LYS A 411 -4.51 -2.09 5.98
C LYS A 411 -5.97 -1.65 5.92
N GLU A 412 -6.53 -1.72 4.73
CA GLU A 412 -7.93 -1.43 4.46
C GLU A 412 -8.67 -2.71 4.06
N PHE A 413 -9.85 -2.92 4.64
CA PHE A 413 -10.71 -4.06 4.38
C PHE A 413 -12.11 -3.60 4.00
N SER A 414 -12.75 -4.38 3.13
CA SER A 414 -14.18 -4.24 2.88
C SER A 414 -14.95 -4.55 4.16
N GLN A 415 -16.02 -3.79 4.39
CA GLN A 415 -16.95 -3.96 5.49
C GLN A 415 -17.43 -5.42 5.65
N ASP A 416 -17.74 -6.09 4.53
CA ASP A 416 -18.33 -7.42 4.48
C ASP A 416 -17.32 -8.55 4.68
N GLN A 417 -16.03 -8.26 4.54
CA GLN A 417 -14.94 -9.23 4.61
C GLN A 417 -14.09 -9.10 5.86
N PHE A 418 -14.45 -8.19 6.77
CA PHE A 418 -13.70 -7.94 7.98
C PHE A 418 -14.10 -8.90 9.11
N SER A 419 -13.20 -9.81 9.47
CA SER A 419 -13.33 -10.63 10.68
C SER A 419 -11.98 -10.95 11.31
N PHE A 420 -11.88 -10.83 12.62
CA PHE A 420 -10.64 -11.15 13.35
C PHE A 420 -10.42 -12.67 13.48
N VAL A 421 -9.15 -13.08 13.38
CA VAL A 421 -8.67 -14.43 13.71
C VAL A 421 -7.44 -14.36 14.61
N GLU A 422 -7.07 -15.46 15.26
CA GLU A 422 -5.83 -15.47 16.05
C GLU A 422 -4.63 -15.21 15.13
N GLY A 423 -3.81 -14.21 15.48
CA GLY A 423 -2.67 -13.79 14.67
C GLY A 423 -2.99 -12.88 13.48
N GLY A 424 -4.24 -12.46 13.25
CA GLY A 424 -4.56 -11.59 12.10
C GLY A 424 -6.04 -11.28 11.89
N ILE A 425 -6.39 -11.10 10.62
CA ILE A 425 -7.75 -10.88 10.09
C ILE A 425 -7.95 -11.92 8.98
N GLU A 426 -9.16 -12.44 8.84
CA GLU A 426 -9.54 -13.37 7.78
C GLU A 426 -9.58 -12.66 6.43
N GLY A 427 -9.07 -13.31 5.38
CA GLY A 427 -9.02 -12.75 4.02
C GLY A 427 -7.86 -11.79 3.76
N ASP A 428 -7.86 -11.24 2.55
CA ASP A 428 -6.84 -10.30 2.07
C ASP A 428 -7.33 -8.86 2.23
N ALA A 429 -6.39 -7.96 2.56
CA ALA A 429 -6.69 -6.54 2.60
C ALA A 429 -6.92 -6.03 1.16
N MET A 430 -7.88 -5.13 0.98
CA MET A 430 -8.11 -4.46 -0.30
C MET A 430 -6.88 -3.62 -0.67
N HIS A 431 -6.33 -2.90 0.32
CA HIS A 431 -5.17 -2.03 0.15
C HIS A 431 -4.25 -2.09 1.37
N SER A 432 -2.98 -1.79 1.16
CA SER A 432 -1.97 -1.73 2.22
C SER A 432 -1.11 -0.48 2.07
N PHE A 433 -1.10 0.34 3.12
CA PHE A 433 -0.32 1.57 3.20
C PHE A 433 0.95 1.33 4.00
N LYS A 434 2.11 1.54 3.36
CA LYS A 434 3.44 1.28 3.95
C LYS A 434 4.25 2.57 4.17
N GLY A 435 3.92 3.65 3.48
CA GLY A 435 4.65 4.91 3.54
C GLY A 435 3.91 6.03 2.83
N PHE A 436 4.44 7.24 2.95
CA PHE A 436 3.92 8.48 2.35
C PHE A 436 5.09 9.40 2.00
N PHE A 437 4.87 10.41 1.17
CA PHE A 437 5.86 11.44 0.91
C PHE A 437 5.71 12.60 1.90
N ASP A 438 6.70 12.78 2.76
CA ASP A 438 6.70 13.86 3.76
C ASP A 438 7.15 15.17 3.12
N THR A 439 6.21 16.11 2.99
CA THR A 439 6.45 17.42 2.36
C THR A 439 7.40 18.31 3.15
N GLY A 440 7.59 18.05 4.45
CA GLY A 440 8.52 18.82 5.29
C GLY A 440 9.97 18.36 5.14
N THR A 441 10.19 17.08 4.82
CA THR A 441 11.55 16.53 4.59
C THR A 441 11.88 16.29 3.12
N GLU A 442 10.88 16.42 2.24
CA GLU A 442 10.94 16.14 0.80
C GLU A 442 11.42 14.72 0.48
N LYS A 443 10.95 13.74 1.26
CA LYS A 443 11.35 12.33 1.15
C LYS A 443 10.18 11.38 1.40
N ASP A 444 10.22 10.24 0.71
CA ASP A 444 9.40 9.09 1.08
C ASP A 444 9.78 8.60 2.48
N GLN A 445 8.77 8.43 3.34
CA GLN A 445 8.89 7.95 4.72
C GLN A 445 8.07 6.67 4.88
N SER A 446 8.63 5.66 5.54
CA SER A 446 7.87 4.48 5.94
C SER A 446 7.01 4.81 7.16
N LEU A 447 5.81 4.24 7.20
CA LEU A 447 4.94 4.32 8.37
C LEU A 447 5.55 3.56 9.54
N LYS A 448 5.21 4.01 10.75
CA LYS A 448 5.55 3.35 12.01
C LYS A 448 4.29 2.79 12.66
N ALA A 449 4.46 1.98 13.70
CA ALA A 449 3.34 1.40 14.43
C ALA A 449 2.40 2.53 14.91
N SER A 450 1.14 2.47 14.46
CA SER A 450 0.10 3.41 14.84
C SER A 450 -0.56 2.94 16.13
N PHE A 451 -0.74 3.87 17.08
CA PHE A 451 -1.50 3.61 18.30
C PHE A 451 -2.98 3.97 18.14
N ASP A 452 -3.26 4.96 17.31
CA ASP A 452 -4.60 5.41 16.98
C ASP A 452 -4.63 5.98 15.57
N LEU A 453 -5.79 5.92 14.91
CA LEU A 453 -5.97 6.46 13.57
C LEU A 453 -7.42 6.91 13.35
N ALA A 454 -7.60 7.86 12.45
CA ALA A 454 -8.91 8.32 11.99
C ALA A 454 -8.85 8.60 10.49
N VAL A 455 -9.97 8.36 9.80
CA VAL A 455 -10.13 8.59 8.36
C VAL A 455 -11.33 9.47 8.12
N GLU A 456 -11.14 10.57 7.40
CA GLU A 456 -12.25 11.43 6.95
C GLU A 456 -11.99 11.84 5.49
N ALA A 457 -12.98 11.60 4.62
CA ALA A 457 -12.90 11.86 3.19
C ALA A 457 -11.66 11.19 2.54
N LYS A 458 -10.62 11.96 2.21
CA LYS A 458 -9.37 11.48 1.61
C LYS A 458 -8.16 11.69 2.52
N VAL A 459 -8.37 11.83 3.83
CA VAL A 459 -7.29 12.09 4.79
C VAL A 459 -7.22 10.96 5.80
N LEU A 460 -6.03 10.39 5.94
CA LEU A 460 -5.68 9.45 7.01
C LEU A 460 -4.79 10.16 8.04
N ALA A 461 -5.30 10.29 9.27
CA ALA A 461 -4.53 10.75 10.41
C ALA A 461 -4.10 9.56 11.26
N MET A 462 -2.82 9.49 11.61
CA MET A 462 -2.24 8.38 12.37
C MET A 462 -1.36 8.92 13.50
N LEU A 463 -1.58 8.40 14.70
CA LEU A 463 -0.73 8.68 15.85
C LEU A 463 0.45 7.70 15.90
N GLN A 464 1.67 8.19 15.71
CA GLN A 464 2.90 7.40 15.61
C GLN A 464 4.04 8.12 16.35
N ASP A 465 4.81 7.43 17.20
CA ASP A 465 6.00 8.02 17.87
C ASP A 465 5.79 9.41 18.52
N ARG A 466 4.65 9.65 19.18
CA ARG A 466 4.25 10.94 19.78
C ARG A 466 4.07 12.09 18.77
N THR A 467 3.90 11.79 17.50
CA THR A 467 3.53 12.74 16.44
C THR A 467 2.22 12.29 15.79
N VAL A 468 1.59 13.22 15.07
CA VAL A 468 0.41 12.92 14.23
C VAL A 468 0.84 13.02 12.78
N VAL A 469 0.90 11.88 12.10
CA VAL A 469 1.09 11.82 10.65
C VAL A 469 -0.26 12.05 9.99
N VAL A 470 -0.30 12.97 9.03
CA VAL A 470 -1.50 13.26 8.24
C VAL A 470 -1.13 13.12 6.77
N ALA A 471 -1.77 12.19 6.07
CA ALA A 471 -1.49 11.91 4.68
C ALA A 471 -2.77 11.83 3.84
N ASN A 472 -2.66 12.23 2.58
CA ASN A 472 -3.74 12.10 1.61
C ASN A 472 -3.83 10.64 1.14
N VAL A 473 -5.03 10.09 1.14
CA VAL A 473 -5.37 8.81 0.50
C VAL A 473 -5.71 9.11 -0.95
N ASP A 474 -4.73 8.91 -1.81
CA ASP A 474 -4.86 9.07 -3.26
C ASP A 474 -5.33 7.76 -3.89
N VAL A 475 -6.04 7.87 -5.01
CA VAL A 475 -6.70 6.73 -5.67
C VAL A 475 -6.35 6.74 -7.15
N LEU A 476 -5.90 5.58 -7.66
CA LEU A 476 -5.76 5.32 -9.08
C LEU A 476 -6.73 4.23 -9.52
N ARG A 477 -7.29 4.38 -10.72
CA ARG A 477 -8.10 3.36 -11.37
C ARG A 477 -7.43 2.90 -12.64
N VAL A 478 -7.19 1.60 -12.73
CA VAL A 478 -6.54 0.96 -13.87
C VAL A 478 -7.57 0.11 -14.60
N HIS A 479 -8.02 0.59 -15.77
CA HIS A 479 -8.94 -0.13 -16.64
C HIS A 479 -8.16 -0.84 -17.75
N GLN A 480 -8.22 -2.17 -17.77
CA GLN A 480 -7.77 -2.98 -18.89
C GLN A 480 -8.93 -3.16 -19.87
N GLY A 481 -8.80 -2.57 -21.06
CA GLY A 481 -9.80 -2.62 -22.12
C GLY A 481 -9.38 -3.48 -23.32
N ASN A 482 -10.36 -4.02 -24.03
CA ASN A 482 -10.15 -4.91 -25.18
C ASN A 482 -9.67 -4.21 -26.47
N LYS A 483 -9.62 -2.88 -26.46
CA LYS A 483 -9.15 -2.10 -27.62
C LYS A 483 -7.64 -1.86 -27.47
N PRO A 484 -6.81 -2.19 -28.47
CA PRO A 484 -5.37 -1.97 -28.39
C PRO A 484 -5.05 -0.47 -28.33
N ALA A 485 -3.93 -0.13 -27.68
CA ALA A 485 -3.40 1.22 -27.72
C ALA A 485 -2.77 1.50 -29.09
N THR A 486 -2.89 2.75 -29.56
CA THR A 486 -2.44 3.14 -30.91
C THR A 486 -1.14 3.94 -30.90
N HIS A 487 -0.51 4.13 -29.75
CA HIS A 487 0.68 4.96 -29.61
C HIS A 487 1.78 4.18 -28.90
N ASP A 488 2.95 4.10 -29.55
CA ASP A 488 4.17 3.55 -28.99
C ASP A 488 5.16 4.70 -28.76
N HIS A 489 5.59 4.89 -27.51
CA HIS A 489 6.60 5.87 -27.17
C HIS A 489 8.01 5.28 -27.37
N VAL A 490 8.95 6.10 -27.82
CA VAL A 490 10.37 5.74 -27.91
C VAL A 490 11.15 6.73 -27.04
N PHE A 491 11.90 6.20 -26.08
CA PHE A 491 12.73 7.01 -25.18
C PHE A 491 14.03 7.40 -25.88
N ASP A 492 14.22 8.71 -26.11
CA ASP A 492 15.49 9.26 -26.59
C ASP A 492 16.36 9.73 -25.42
N LEU A 493 17.28 8.89 -24.98
CA LEU A 493 18.21 9.21 -23.88
C LEU A 493 19.31 10.20 -24.27
N LEU A 494 19.38 10.60 -25.53
CA LEU A 494 20.31 11.63 -26.03
C LEU A 494 19.64 13.00 -26.16
N ALA A 495 18.35 13.10 -25.84
CA ALA A 495 17.63 14.37 -25.90
C ALA A 495 18.22 15.41 -24.93
N PRO A 496 18.27 16.71 -25.29
CA PRO A 496 18.93 17.74 -24.49
C PRO A 496 18.40 17.91 -23.06
N GLU A 497 17.13 17.57 -22.83
CA GLU A 497 16.47 17.63 -21.54
C GLU A 497 16.78 16.44 -20.62
N VAL A 498 17.35 15.36 -21.15
CA VAL A 498 17.67 14.15 -20.38
C VAL A 498 18.95 14.37 -19.58
N VAL A 499 18.89 14.12 -18.28
CA VAL A 499 20.05 14.22 -17.39
C VAL A 499 20.62 12.82 -17.14
N LYS A 500 21.86 12.59 -17.58
CA LYS A 500 22.62 11.38 -17.26
C LYS A 500 23.42 11.57 -15.97
N LYS A 501 23.26 10.65 -15.02
CA LYS A 501 24.07 10.52 -13.82
C LYS A 501 24.81 9.17 -13.84
N PRO A 502 26.15 9.14 -13.76
CA PRO A 502 26.87 7.88 -13.65
C PRO A 502 26.68 7.26 -12.25
N LEU A 503 26.76 5.94 -12.17
CA LEU A 503 26.75 5.14 -10.96
C LEU A 503 28.09 4.40 -10.84
N LEU A 504 28.54 4.13 -9.62
CA LEU A 504 29.74 3.32 -9.35
C LEU A 504 30.97 3.78 -10.16
N PHE A 505 31.11 5.10 -10.36
CA PHE A 505 32.11 5.67 -11.25
C PHE A 505 33.46 5.82 -10.55
N ASP A 506 34.55 5.89 -11.33
CA ASP A 506 35.89 6.02 -10.76
C ASP A 506 36.02 7.31 -9.94
N GLY A 507 36.54 7.17 -8.72
CA GLY A 507 36.66 8.26 -7.77
C GLY A 507 35.41 8.58 -6.95
N GLU A 508 34.32 7.81 -7.09
CA GLU A 508 33.17 7.92 -6.18
C GLU A 508 33.59 7.61 -4.72
N SER A 509 33.13 8.43 -3.77
CA SER A 509 33.56 8.30 -2.37
C SER A 509 32.97 7.06 -1.70
N TRP A 510 33.69 6.53 -0.70
CA TRP A 510 33.22 5.42 0.11
C TRP A 510 31.88 5.71 0.80
N GLU A 511 31.68 6.95 1.26
CA GLU A 511 30.42 7.40 1.87
C GLU A 511 29.28 7.39 0.85
N SER A 512 29.52 7.80 -0.39
CA SER A 512 28.52 7.73 -1.48
C SER A 512 28.18 6.29 -1.79
N LEU A 513 29.20 5.44 -2.01
CA LEU A 513 29.01 4.03 -2.36
C LEU A 513 28.15 3.30 -1.32
N THR A 514 28.40 3.55 -0.04
CA THR A 514 27.73 2.85 1.07
C THR A 514 26.37 3.43 1.46
N SER A 515 26.03 4.64 1.01
CA SER A 515 24.77 5.32 1.38
C SER A 515 23.77 5.45 0.24
N ASN A 516 24.23 5.50 -1.01
CA ASN A 516 23.41 5.88 -2.17
C ASN A 516 23.08 4.71 -3.10
N HIS A 517 23.54 3.49 -2.80
CA HIS A 517 23.31 2.33 -3.64
C HIS A 517 22.67 1.19 -2.86
N GLU A 518 21.41 0.93 -3.20
CA GLU A 518 20.72 -0.32 -2.92
C GLU A 518 19.97 -0.72 -4.20
N VAL A 519 20.11 -1.97 -4.62
CA VAL A 519 19.49 -2.49 -5.85
C VAL A 519 18.99 -3.91 -5.64
N SER A 520 17.77 -4.21 -6.10
CA SER A 520 17.28 -5.58 -6.13
C SER A 520 17.92 -6.33 -7.30
N ILE A 521 18.38 -7.55 -7.04
CA ILE A 521 19.09 -8.34 -8.04
C ILE A 521 18.22 -8.64 -9.26
N ASP A 522 16.91 -8.83 -9.10
CA ASP A 522 15.96 -8.98 -10.21
C ASP A 522 15.53 -7.65 -10.86
N ARG A 523 16.18 -6.53 -10.52
CA ARG A 523 15.90 -5.18 -11.02
C ARG A 523 17.18 -4.41 -11.38
N LEU A 524 18.19 -5.12 -11.92
CA LEU A 524 19.41 -4.48 -12.43
C LEU A 524 19.13 -3.51 -13.60
N LEU A 525 18.06 -3.73 -14.34
CA LEU A 525 17.52 -2.79 -15.34
C LEU A 525 16.12 -2.40 -14.88
N SER A 526 15.97 -1.16 -14.41
CA SER A 526 14.75 -0.71 -13.75
C SER A 526 14.51 0.78 -13.97
N GLY A 527 13.43 1.27 -13.38
CA GLY A 527 13.17 2.70 -13.32
C GLY A 527 12.44 3.12 -12.05
N THR A 528 12.28 4.43 -11.89
CA THR A 528 11.47 5.03 -10.83
C THR A 528 10.57 6.06 -11.47
N GLN A 529 9.27 5.78 -11.49
CA GLN A 529 8.27 6.72 -11.98
C GLN A 529 7.98 7.75 -10.90
N ARG A 530 8.20 9.02 -11.22
CA ARG A 530 7.70 10.16 -10.44
C ARG A 530 6.48 10.76 -11.13
N ILE A 531 5.79 11.67 -10.47
CA ILE A 531 4.67 12.37 -11.10
C ILE A 531 5.13 13.24 -12.31
N ASP A 532 6.37 13.73 -12.26
CA ASP A 532 6.93 14.72 -13.21
C ASP A 532 8.01 14.17 -14.14
N GLY A 533 8.34 12.88 -14.04
CA GLY A 533 9.35 12.26 -14.89
C GLY A 533 9.56 10.78 -14.59
N LEU A 534 10.41 10.16 -15.40
CA LEU A 534 10.83 8.76 -15.24
C LEU A 534 12.35 8.72 -15.19
N ASP A 535 12.88 8.15 -14.11
CA ASP A 535 14.29 7.75 -14.03
C ASP A 535 14.44 6.34 -14.57
N ILE A 536 15.35 6.13 -15.53
CA ILE A 536 15.73 4.81 -16.04
C ILE A 536 17.13 4.50 -15.55
N THR A 537 17.32 3.36 -14.90
CA THR A 537 18.57 2.99 -14.23
C THR A 537 19.08 1.64 -14.73
N SER A 538 20.39 1.58 -14.98
CA SER A 538 21.14 0.36 -15.26
C SER A 538 22.24 0.17 -14.22
N TYR A 539 22.13 -0.91 -13.45
CA TYR A 539 23.20 -1.52 -12.67
C TYR A 539 23.88 -2.68 -13.42
N ALA A 540 23.51 -2.92 -14.69
CA ALA A 540 24.22 -3.88 -15.52
C ALA A 540 25.61 -3.37 -15.86
N ALA A 541 26.58 -4.28 -15.98
CA ALA A 541 27.99 -3.93 -16.21
C ALA A 541 28.34 -3.75 -17.69
N GLN A 542 27.46 -4.10 -18.61
CA GLN A 542 27.61 -3.88 -20.05
C GLN A 542 26.43 -3.11 -20.64
N THR A 543 26.62 -2.58 -21.85
CA THR A 543 25.55 -1.91 -22.60
C THR A 543 24.48 -2.93 -22.98
N THR A 544 23.22 -2.50 -22.89
CA THR A 544 22.04 -3.29 -23.27
C THR A 544 21.29 -2.62 -24.41
N TYR A 545 20.57 -3.42 -25.21
CA TYR A 545 19.94 -2.99 -26.46
C TYR A 545 18.50 -3.47 -26.59
N ASP A 546 17.74 -2.82 -27.49
CA ASP A 546 16.39 -3.22 -27.88
C ASP A 546 15.46 -3.49 -26.67
N LEU A 547 15.37 -2.51 -25.78
CA LEU A 547 14.68 -2.63 -24.51
C LEU A 547 13.21 -2.22 -24.63
N VAL A 548 12.35 -2.92 -23.91
CA VAL A 548 10.97 -2.51 -23.64
C VAL A 548 10.91 -1.98 -22.21
N VAL A 549 10.39 -0.76 -22.04
CA VAL A 549 10.15 -0.18 -20.72
C VAL A 549 8.73 -0.56 -20.30
N GLU A 550 8.65 -1.36 -19.25
CA GLU A 550 7.39 -1.91 -18.74
C GLU A 550 7.06 -1.34 -17.37
N ALA A 551 5.77 -1.14 -17.10
CA ALA A 551 5.28 -0.70 -15.81
C ALA A 551 4.21 -1.65 -15.27
N ARG A 552 4.17 -1.78 -13.95
CA ARG A 552 3.11 -2.48 -13.21
C ARG A 552 2.73 -1.65 -12.00
N PHE A 553 1.43 -1.48 -11.80
CA PHE A 553 0.87 -0.74 -10.67
C PHE A 553 0.47 -1.71 -9.57
N GLY A 554 1.03 -1.52 -8.38
CA GLY A 554 0.86 -2.44 -7.25
C GLY A 554 1.49 -3.82 -7.48
N ASP A 555 1.42 -4.68 -6.46
CA ASP A 555 2.11 -5.97 -6.45
C ASP A 555 1.44 -7.02 -7.36
N GLU A 556 0.13 -6.89 -7.62
CA GLU A 556 -0.66 -7.85 -8.41
C GLU A 556 -1.10 -7.33 -9.78
N GLY A 557 -0.71 -6.10 -10.12
CA GLY A 557 -1.06 -5.49 -11.41
C GLY A 557 -0.51 -6.27 -12.60
N LYS A 558 -1.13 -6.08 -13.76
CA LYS A 558 -0.57 -6.59 -15.02
C LYS A 558 0.46 -5.60 -15.58
N TRP A 559 1.45 -6.15 -16.28
CA TRP A 559 2.47 -5.35 -16.97
C TRP A 559 1.88 -4.66 -18.21
N LEU A 560 2.18 -3.38 -18.34
CA LEU A 560 1.89 -2.57 -19.52
C LEU A 560 3.18 -1.99 -20.10
N LYS A 561 3.15 -1.67 -21.39
CA LYS A 561 4.26 -1.09 -22.12
C LYS A 561 4.19 0.44 -22.04
N LEU A 562 5.23 1.06 -21.49
CA LEU A 562 5.41 2.52 -21.53
C LEU A 562 6.05 2.98 -22.84
N GLY A 563 6.98 2.18 -23.37
CA GLY A 563 7.70 2.50 -24.60
C GLY A 563 8.88 1.58 -24.86
N THR A 564 9.75 1.97 -25.79
CA THR A 564 10.97 1.24 -26.14
C THR A 564 12.21 2.13 -26.04
N LEU A 565 13.36 1.50 -25.86
CA LEU A 565 14.65 2.15 -25.75
C LEU A 565 15.71 1.36 -26.51
N ASP A 566 16.40 2.00 -27.46
CA ASP A 566 17.37 1.31 -28.33
C ASP A 566 18.64 0.88 -27.60
N LYS A 567 19.10 1.68 -26.63
CA LYS A 567 20.38 1.47 -25.94
C LYS A 567 20.34 2.04 -24.53
N LEU A 568 20.84 1.27 -23.57
CA LEU A 568 21.10 1.74 -22.20
C LEU A 568 22.54 1.41 -21.78
N GLU A 569 23.27 2.44 -21.35
CA GLU A 569 24.66 2.32 -20.93
C GLU A 569 24.79 1.69 -19.53
N PRO A 570 25.91 1.00 -19.23
CA PRO A 570 26.13 0.39 -17.93
C PRO A 570 26.28 1.46 -16.84
N PHE A 571 25.92 1.08 -15.62
CA PHE A 571 26.10 1.89 -14.41
C PHE A 571 25.72 3.36 -14.59
N ALA A 572 24.48 3.60 -15.02
CA ALA A 572 23.98 4.94 -15.27
C ALA A 572 22.49 5.05 -14.95
N THR A 573 22.10 6.25 -14.49
CA THR A 573 20.70 6.67 -14.38
C THR A 573 20.45 7.81 -15.36
N TYR A 574 19.32 7.77 -16.04
CA TYR A 574 18.84 8.80 -16.94
C TYR A 574 17.51 9.34 -16.43
N THR A 575 17.46 10.64 -16.13
CA THR A 575 16.23 11.32 -15.77
C THR A 575 15.59 11.89 -17.03
N THR A 576 14.41 11.38 -17.37
CA THR A 576 13.60 11.81 -18.53
C THR A 576 12.41 12.66 -18.08
N SER A 577 11.85 13.45 -19.00
CA SER A 577 10.61 14.21 -18.82
C SER A 577 9.34 13.39 -19.09
N HIS A 578 9.47 12.07 -19.24
CA HIS A 578 8.32 11.20 -19.49
C HIS A 578 7.43 11.10 -18.26
N THR A 579 6.17 11.49 -18.42
CA THR A 579 5.14 11.35 -17.39
C THR A 579 4.05 10.40 -17.85
N LEU A 580 3.52 9.63 -16.89
CA LEU A 580 2.23 8.99 -17.07
C LEU A 580 1.15 10.07 -17.23
N LYS A 581 0.21 9.83 -18.14
CA LYS A 581 -0.86 10.77 -18.47
C LYS A 581 -2.20 10.18 -18.09
N ASP A 582 -2.99 10.99 -17.40
CA ASP A 582 -4.34 10.64 -17.01
C ASP A 582 -5.22 10.35 -18.24
N GLY A 583 -5.98 9.26 -18.17
CA GLY A 583 -6.93 8.85 -19.21
C GLY A 583 -6.30 8.37 -20.53
N VAL A 584 -4.97 8.28 -20.61
CA VAL A 584 -4.27 7.78 -21.81
C VAL A 584 -4.19 6.26 -21.82
N LYS A 585 -4.32 5.67 -23.01
CA LYS A 585 -4.18 4.25 -23.25
C LYS A 585 -2.73 3.84 -23.45
N TYR A 586 -2.28 2.90 -22.64
CA TYR A 586 -1.00 2.21 -22.74
C TYR A 586 -1.20 0.80 -23.27
N ALA A 587 -0.28 0.25 -24.06
CA ALA A 587 -0.43 -1.08 -24.63
C ALA A 587 -0.19 -2.18 -23.58
N SER A 588 -0.88 -3.32 -23.70
CA SER A 588 -0.42 -4.57 -23.10
C SER A 588 0.87 -5.05 -23.75
N LEU A 589 1.61 -5.96 -23.10
CA LEU A 589 2.86 -6.50 -23.63
C LEU A 589 2.69 -7.25 -24.97
N ASP A 590 1.54 -7.89 -25.18
CA ASP A 590 1.18 -8.56 -26.43
C ASP A 590 0.58 -7.61 -27.49
N GLY A 591 0.33 -6.35 -27.13
CA GLY A 591 -0.28 -5.33 -27.99
C GLY A 591 -1.75 -5.56 -28.34
N LEU A 592 -2.43 -6.54 -27.73
CA LEU A 592 -3.82 -6.88 -28.04
C LEU A 592 -4.83 -6.06 -27.24
N GLN A 593 -4.45 -5.56 -26.07
CA GLN A 593 -5.30 -4.82 -25.15
C GLN A 593 -4.66 -3.46 -24.80
N SER A 594 -5.39 -2.65 -24.03
CA SER A 594 -4.86 -1.42 -23.46
C SER A 594 -5.16 -1.27 -21.98
N PHE A 595 -4.35 -0.45 -21.33
CA PHE A 595 -4.53 -0.02 -19.95
C PHE A 595 -4.77 1.48 -19.94
N THR A 596 -5.87 1.92 -19.35
CA THR A 596 -6.15 3.33 -19.09
C THR A 596 -6.00 3.57 -17.60
N ILE A 597 -5.15 4.52 -17.22
CA ILE A 597 -4.93 4.89 -15.81
C ILE A 597 -5.61 6.24 -15.57
N LYS A 598 -6.48 6.29 -14.57
CA LYS A 598 -7.18 7.50 -14.11
C LYS A 598 -6.85 7.80 -12.65
N GLY A 599 -6.97 9.06 -12.25
CA GLY A 599 -6.61 9.55 -10.92
C GLY A 599 -5.20 10.14 -10.85
N LEU A 600 -4.45 10.15 -11.95
CA LEU A 600 -3.07 10.67 -12.00
C LEU A 600 -3.04 12.19 -11.89
N ALA A 601 -4.09 12.88 -12.37
CA ALA A 601 -4.18 14.33 -12.30
C ALA A 601 -4.46 14.83 -10.86
N GLU A 602 -5.15 14.02 -10.06
CA GLU A 602 -5.49 14.30 -8.67
C GLU A 602 -4.45 13.76 -7.68
N ALA A 603 -3.65 12.77 -8.09
CA ALA A 603 -2.60 12.20 -7.25
C ALA A 603 -1.60 13.28 -6.81
N THR A 604 -1.36 13.36 -5.52
CA THR A 604 -0.48 14.37 -4.93
C THR A 604 0.99 13.96 -4.98
N HIS A 605 1.27 12.65 -4.98
CA HIS A 605 2.59 12.05 -5.16
C HIS A 605 2.44 10.61 -5.65
N LEU A 606 3.46 10.04 -6.32
CA LEU A 606 3.50 8.61 -6.60
C LEU A 606 4.58 7.96 -5.73
N PRO A 607 4.22 7.16 -4.70
CA PRO A 607 5.18 6.41 -3.91
C PRO A 607 6.09 5.55 -4.78
N ARG A 608 7.37 5.42 -4.40
CA ARG A 608 8.36 4.69 -5.21
C ARG A 608 8.02 3.22 -5.43
N ASP A 609 7.30 2.61 -4.49
CA ASP A 609 6.87 1.22 -4.54
C ASP A 609 5.48 1.03 -5.18
N LEU A 610 4.81 2.11 -5.59
CA LEU A 610 3.51 2.03 -6.27
C LEU A 610 3.64 1.51 -7.71
N VAL A 611 4.67 1.96 -8.42
CA VAL A 611 4.90 1.63 -9.83
C VAL A 611 6.23 0.90 -9.97
N ASP A 612 6.16 -0.41 -10.22
CA ASP A 612 7.31 -1.23 -10.54
C ASP A 612 7.67 -1.02 -12.01
N ILE A 613 8.87 -0.52 -12.27
CA ILE A 613 9.40 -0.33 -13.62
C ILE A 613 10.54 -1.33 -13.85
N ARG A 614 10.41 -2.12 -14.91
CA ARG A 614 11.46 -3.02 -15.39
C ARG A 614 11.74 -2.79 -16.86
N LEU A 615 12.93 -3.20 -17.30
CA LEU A 615 13.30 -3.21 -18.70
C LEU A 615 13.61 -4.64 -19.14
N THR A 616 12.96 -5.08 -20.20
CA THR A 616 13.09 -6.42 -20.79
C THR A 616 13.54 -6.33 -22.25
N SER A 617 13.96 -7.44 -22.85
CA SER A 617 14.23 -7.50 -24.28
C SER A 617 13.90 -8.86 -24.88
N GLY A 618 13.26 -8.84 -26.05
CA GLY A 618 13.01 -10.04 -26.84
C GLY A 618 14.20 -10.46 -27.72
N THR A 619 15.24 -9.63 -27.85
CA THR A 619 16.36 -9.83 -28.78
C THR A 619 17.74 -9.79 -28.12
N ASP A 620 17.92 -9.06 -27.01
CA ASP A 620 19.17 -9.02 -26.27
C ASP A 620 19.29 -10.22 -25.31
N GLU A 621 20.06 -11.23 -25.71
CA GLU A 621 20.30 -12.45 -24.93
C GLU A 621 20.88 -12.17 -23.54
N PHE A 622 21.65 -11.09 -23.38
CA PHE A 622 22.19 -10.74 -22.08
C PHE A 622 21.09 -10.20 -21.14
N VAL A 623 20.19 -9.36 -21.65
CA VAL A 623 19.02 -8.86 -20.89
C VAL A 623 18.10 -10.01 -20.49
N GLN A 624 17.87 -10.97 -21.38
CA GLN A 624 17.05 -12.16 -21.08
C GLN A 624 17.60 -12.97 -19.90
N LYS A 625 18.93 -13.02 -19.74
CA LYS A 625 19.57 -13.70 -18.61
C LYS A 625 19.44 -12.96 -17.27
N LEU A 626 19.08 -11.67 -17.28
CA LEU A 626 19.03 -10.80 -16.09
C LEU A 626 17.61 -10.49 -15.56
N THR A 627 16.55 -10.81 -16.32
CA THR A 627 15.22 -10.21 -16.11
C THR A 627 14.18 -11.11 -15.44
N ASP A 628 14.38 -12.43 -15.44
CA ASP A 628 13.41 -13.42 -14.95
C ASP A 628 13.90 -14.19 -13.70
N TRP A 629 14.54 -13.50 -12.76
CA TRP A 629 15.01 -14.13 -11.52
C TRP A 629 13.93 -14.21 -10.43
N GLN A 630 13.84 -15.39 -9.80
CA GLN A 630 13.04 -15.64 -8.59
C GLN A 630 13.66 -14.96 -7.36
N SER A 631 15.00 -14.86 -7.31
CA SER A 631 15.72 -14.20 -6.22
C SER A 631 15.34 -12.72 -6.07
N LYS A 632 14.95 -12.31 -4.85
CA LYS A 632 14.55 -10.93 -4.50
C LYS A 632 15.58 -10.24 -3.60
N TRP A 633 16.87 -10.51 -3.83
CA TRP A 633 17.95 -10.00 -2.97
C TRP A 633 18.16 -8.50 -3.15
N ARG A 634 18.18 -7.74 -2.07
CA ARG A 634 18.56 -6.33 -2.04
C ARG A 634 20.04 -6.18 -1.74
N LEU A 635 20.81 -5.79 -2.74
CA LEU A 635 22.26 -5.62 -2.64
C LEU A 635 22.58 -4.19 -2.22
N SER A 636 23.44 -4.04 -1.21
CA SER A 636 24.00 -2.75 -0.81
C SER A 636 25.46 -2.93 -0.40
N PHE A 637 26.21 -1.84 -0.27
CA PHE A 637 27.62 -1.90 0.13
C PHE A 637 27.78 -1.55 1.61
N GLY A 638 28.48 -2.42 2.36
CA GLY A 638 28.66 -2.24 3.79
C GLY A 638 29.65 -1.14 4.17
N THR A 639 29.37 -0.43 5.26
CA THR A 639 30.24 0.59 5.86
C THR A 639 31.39 -0.05 6.65
N TYR A 640 32.17 -0.92 6.00
CA TYR A 640 33.31 -1.61 6.61
C TYR A 640 34.65 -0.93 6.32
N SER A 641 35.60 -1.12 7.22
CA SER A 641 36.98 -0.66 7.12
C SER A 641 37.87 -1.49 8.05
N GLN A 642 39.18 -1.25 8.06
CA GLN A 642 40.11 -1.93 8.98
C GLN A 642 39.75 -1.73 10.47
N ALA A 643 39.02 -0.67 10.81
CA ALA A 643 38.50 -0.46 12.16
C ALA A 643 37.48 -1.55 12.58
N ASN A 644 36.93 -2.28 11.63
CA ASN A 644 35.98 -3.38 11.83
C ASN A 644 36.68 -4.76 11.84
N GLY A 645 38.01 -4.82 11.84
CA GLY A 645 38.79 -6.07 11.83
C GLY A 645 39.33 -6.39 10.43
N HIS A 646 39.06 -7.60 9.93
CA HIS A 646 39.56 -8.09 8.64
C HIS A 646 38.72 -7.58 7.45
N TRP A 647 38.48 -6.26 7.41
CA TRP A 647 37.67 -5.60 6.40
C TRP A 647 38.42 -4.43 5.78
N GLU A 648 38.06 -4.10 4.54
CA GLU A 648 38.54 -2.93 3.82
C GLU A 648 37.36 -2.09 3.31
N LYS A 649 37.64 -0.82 2.99
CA LYS A 649 36.64 0.08 2.41
C LYS A 649 36.34 -0.34 0.98
N ILE A 650 35.07 -0.31 0.57
CA ILE A 650 34.76 -0.56 -0.84
C ILE A 650 35.21 0.60 -1.73
N THR A 651 35.79 0.29 -2.89
CA THR A 651 36.08 1.25 -3.97
C THR A 651 35.16 1.01 -5.17
N SER A 652 35.13 1.95 -6.11
CA SER A 652 34.32 1.85 -7.33
C SER A 652 34.61 0.58 -8.14
N ALA A 653 35.88 0.20 -8.28
CA ALA A 653 36.28 -1.02 -8.99
C ALA A 653 35.71 -2.29 -8.36
N TYR A 654 35.78 -2.42 -7.02
CA TYR A 654 35.19 -3.55 -6.29
C TYR A 654 33.66 -3.52 -6.33
N ALA A 655 33.04 -2.35 -6.27
CA ALA A 655 31.58 -2.20 -6.34
C ALA A 655 31.01 -2.69 -7.68
N ARG A 656 31.63 -2.28 -8.80
CA ARG A 656 31.23 -2.75 -10.14
C ARG A 656 31.42 -4.26 -10.30
N GLU A 657 32.55 -4.77 -9.82
CA GLU A 657 32.85 -6.21 -9.89
C GLU A 657 31.88 -7.05 -9.04
N TRP A 658 31.45 -6.51 -7.89
CA TRP A 658 30.42 -7.15 -7.07
C TRP A 658 29.09 -7.32 -7.82
N MET A 659 28.68 -6.34 -8.63
CA MET A 659 27.47 -6.46 -9.45
C MET A 659 27.58 -7.60 -10.46
N ILE A 660 28.77 -7.78 -11.04
CA ILE A 660 29.05 -8.90 -11.94
C ILE A 660 28.98 -10.24 -11.20
N ILE A 661 29.69 -10.36 -10.06
CA ILE A 661 29.73 -11.58 -9.26
C ILE A 661 28.33 -11.98 -8.80
N MET A 662 27.57 -11.03 -8.26
CA MET A 662 26.22 -11.30 -7.73
C MET A 662 25.22 -11.64 -8.84
N ALA A 663 25.34 -11.04 -10.02
CA ALA A 663 24.52 -11.40 -11.17
C ALA A 663 24.81 -12.82 -11.67
N ASN A 664 26.08 -13.20 -11.81
CA ASN A 664 26.46 -14.58 -12.16
C ASN A 664 26.01 -15.58 -11.08
N TYR A 665 26.17 -15.22 -9.80
CA TYR A 665 25.73 -16.06 -8.69
C TYR A 665 24.21 -16.23 -8.66
N ALA A 666 23.45 -15.15 -8.86
CA ALA A 666 22.00 -15.19 -8.98
C ALA A 666 21.56 -16.07 -10.16
N TYR A 667 22.20 -15.92 -11.32
CA TYR A 667 21.93 -16.78 -12.48
C TYR A 667 22.14 -18.26 -12.16
N VAL A 668 23.23 -18.62 -11.45
CA VAL A 668 23.46 -19.99 -10.97
C VAL A 668 22.34 -20.44 -10.03
N MET A 669 21.99 -19.65 -9.02
CA MET A 669 20.98 -20.03 -8.02
C MET A 669 19.56 -20.16 -8.61
N ASN A 670 19.24 -19.37 -9.65
CA ASN A 670 17.96 -19.41 -10.34
C ASN A 670 17.91 -20.44 -11.48
N SER A 671 19.02 -21.15 -11.75
CA SER A 671 19.07 -22.10 -12.85
C SER A 671 18.28 -23.37 -12.56
N PRO A 672 17.68 -23.99 -13.60
CA PRO A 672 17.08 -25.32 -13.47
C PRO A 672 18.07 -26.36 -12.95
N GLU A 673 19.36 -26.23 -13.27
CA GLU A 673 20.40 -27.12 -12.79
C GLU A 673 20.62 -27.02 -11.28
N PHE A 674 20.62 -25.80 -10.72
CA PHE A 674 20.70 -25.63 -9.27
C PHE A 674 19.48 -26.21 -8.57
N GLU A 675 18.27 -25.89 -9.05
CA GLU A 675 17.03 -26.41 -8.47
C GLU A 675 17.02 -27.95 -8.49
N HIS A 676 17.34 -28.56 -9.64
CA HIS A 676 17.39 -30.01 -9.78
C HIS A 676 18.40 -30.64 -8.83
N LEU A 677 19.62 -30.09 -8.76
CA LEU A 677 20.66 -30.60 -7.86
C LEU A 677 20.29 -30.39 -6.38
N TRP A 678 19.59 -29.29 -6.03
CA TRP A 678 19.17 -28.99 -4.67
C TRP A 678 18.18 -30.04 -4.17
N PHE A 679 17.11 -30.28 -4.93
CA PHE A 679 16.07 -31.25 -4.55
C PHE A 679 16.49 -32.71 -4.74
N ASN A 680 17.61 -32.97 -5.42
CA ASN A 680 18.21 -34.30 -5.58
C ASN A 680 19.62 -34.35 -4.98
N TYR A 681 19.89 -33.58 -3.93
CA TYR A 681 21.24 -33.37 -3.41
C TYR A 681 21.94 -34.69 -3.09
N LYS A 682 21.29 -35.59 -2.35
CA LYS A 682 21.89 -36.88 -1.99
C LYS A 682 22.33 -37.68 -3.19
N GLN A 683 21.50 -37.80 -4.22
CA GLN A 683 21.80 -38.59 -5.42
C GLN A 683 22.85 -37.90 -6.30
N SER A 684 22.94 -36.57 -6.24
CA SER A 684 23.84 -35.77 -7.06
C SER A 684 25.15 -35.43 -6.31
N ILE A 685 25.21 -34.27 -5.68
CA ILE A 685 26.39 -33.75 -4.97
C ILE A 685 26.77 -34.64 -3.77
N GLY A 686 25.77 -35.22 -3.10
CA GLY A 686 25.93 -36.14 -1.98
C GLY A 686 26.37 -37.56 -2.36
N GLN A 687 26.51 -37.86 -3.67
CA GLN A 687 27.04 -39.11 -4.23
C GLN A 687 26.37 -40.39 -3.71
N GLY A 688 25.07 -40.32 -3.46
CA GLY A 688 24.22 -41.39 -2.92
C GLY A 688 24.41 -41.66 -1.43
N GLN A 689 25.30 -40.94 -0.75
CA GLN A 689 25.74 -41.25 0.61
C GLN A 689 25.31 -40.21 1.65
N ASN A 690 25.33 -38.93 1.29
CA ASN A 690 25.17 -37.83 2.25
C ASN A 690 23.98 -36.93 1.87
N GLU A 691 23.14 -36.60 2.84
CA GLU A 691 22.17 -35.51 2.72
C GLU A 691 22.86 -34.15 2.92
N PHE A 692 22.17 -33.07 2.53
CA PHE A 692 22.49 -31.74 3.06
C PHE A 692 22.11 -31.71 4.55
N PHE A 693 22.85 -30.96 5.37
CA PHE A 693 22.59 -30.92 6.81
C PHE A 693 22.90 -29.56 7.43
N GLY A 694 22.20 -29.25 8.52
CA GLY A 694 22.35 -28.02 9.30
C GLY A 694 23.46 -28.07 10.36
N ASN A 695 23.38 -27.19 11.35
CA ASN A 695 24.44 -26.99 12.35
C ASN A 695 24.65 -28.17 13.31
N SER A 696 23.74 -29.13 13.38
CA SER A 696 23.91 -30.35 14.19
C SER A 696 24.74 -31.42 13.47
N GLY A 697 25.18 -31.16 12.24
CA GLY A 697 25.95 -32.11 11.44
C GLY A 697 25.09 -33.20 10.82
N PRO A 698 25.70 -34.24 10.23
CA PRO A 698 24.99 -35.29 9.50
C PRO A 698 24.35 -36.33 10.44
N VAL A 699 23.44 -35.87 11.30
CA VAL A 699 22.70 -36.69 12.27
C VAL A 699 21.20 -36.62 11.99
N ASP A 700 20.46 -37.65 12.37
CA ASP A 700 19.00 -37.64 12.24
C ASP A 700 18.38 -36.84 13.41
N GLY A 701 17.67 -35.76 13.09
CA GLY A 701 17.00 -34.91 14.08
C GLY A 701 17.02 -33.42 13.73
N PRO A 702 16.41 -32.56 14.56
CA PRO A 702 16.34 -31.12 14.32
C PRO A 702 17.72 -30.49 14.10
N GLY A 703 17.88 -29.73 13.01
CA GLY A 703 19.15 -29.10 12.64
C GLY A 703 20.21 -30.05 12.06
N GLY A 704 19.87 -31.33 11.87
CA GLY A 704 20.73 -32.35 11.27
C GLY A 704 20.51 -32.53 9.77
N ASN A 705 20.44 -33.78 9.30
CA ASN A 705 20.12 -34.12 7.90
C ASN A 705 18.77 -33.54 7.46
N PHE A 706 18.72 -32.96 6.27
CA PHE A 706 17.53 -32.31 5.74
C PHE A 706 16.45 -33.30 5.33
N THR A 707 15.21 -32.95 5.65
CA THR A 707 14.00 -33.56 5.13
C THR A 707 13.56 -32.86 3.84
N ALA A 708 12.57 -33.42 3.13
CA ALA A 708 11.99 -32.77 1.95
C ALA A 708 11.40 -31.39 2.25
N GLU A 709 10.82 -31.21 3.44
CA GLU A 709 10.29 -29.93 3.90
C GLU A 709 11.42 -28.90 4.12
N ASP A 710 12.54 -29.32 4.70
CA ASP A 710 13.71 -28.44 4.89
C ASP A 710 14.26 -27.95 3.55
N TYR A 711 14.37 -28.83 2.54
CA TYR A 711 14.79 -28.44 1.20
C TYR A 711 13.88 -27.37 0.59
N GLN A 712 12.56 -27.54 0.70
CA GLN A 712 11.59 -26.56 0.18
C GLN A 712 11.71 -25.22 0.93
N ASN A 713 11.72 -25.26 2.26
CA ASN A 713 11.78 -24.05 3.10
C ASN A 713 13.07 -23.27 2.84
N ILE A 714 14.21 -23.95 2.75
CA ILE A 714 15.50 -23.31 2.49
C ILE A 714 15.62 -22.85 1.04
N TYR A 715 15.06 -23.55 0.06
CA TYR A 715 15.02 -23.05 -1.32
C TYR A 715 14.27 -21.72 -1.41
N GLN A 716 13.09 -21.64 -0.77
CA GLN A 716 12.33 -20.39 -0.67
C GLN A 716 13.11 -19.30 0.09
N ALA A 717 13.84 -19.66 1.15
CA ALA A 717 14.69 -18.73 1.88
C ALA A 717 15.89 -18.24 1.03
N PHE A 718 16.47 -19.09 0.17
CA PHE A 718 17.51 -18.67 -0.77
C PHE A 718 16.97 -17.62 -1.73
N MET A 719 15.77 -17.80 -2.29
CA MET A 719 15.18 -16.80 -3.19
C MET A 719 14.80 -15.52 -2.44
N ASN A 720 14.37 -15.64 -1.18
CA ASN A 720 13.89 -14.53 -0.35
C ASN A 720 14.85 -14.13 0.78
N ARG A 721 16.17 -14.14 0.54
CA ARG A 721 17.19 -13.76 1.54
C ARG A 721 17.11 -12.30 2.01
N ASP A 722 16.26 -11.49 1.37
CA ASP A 722 16.11 -10.07 1.62
C ASP A 722 17.43 -9.30 1.40
N ARG A 723 18.03 -8.68 2.42
CA ARG A 723 19.17 -7.77 2.26
C ARG A 723 20.53 -8.47 2.32
N ILE A 724 21.45 -8.08 1.44
CA ILE A 724 22.84 -8.52 1.40
C ILE A 724 23.75 -7.29 1.34
N ARG A 725 24.57 -7.10 2.38
CA ARG A 725 25.61 -6.07 2.51
C ARG A 725 26.94 -6.63 2.05
N LEU A 726 27.35 -6.20 0.87
CA LEU A 726 28.57 -6.61 0.19
C LEU A 726 29.79 -5.88 0.77
N GLY A 727 30.91 -6.57 0.91
CA GLY A 727 32.13 -6.00 1.46
C GLY A 727 33.42 -6.68 0.97
N ILE A 728 34.55 -6.15 1.42
CA ILE A 728 35.88 -6.66 1.06
C ILE A 728 36.54 -7.17 2.33
N SER A 729 36.85 -8.46 2.38
CA SER A 729 37.57 -9.08 3.49
C SER A 729 39.07 -9.22 3.20
N THR A 730 39.83 -9.49 4.25
CA THR A 730 41.30 -9.72 4.19
C THR A 730 41.73 -10.94 5.00
N ILE A 731 40.87 -11.96 5.09
CA ILE A 731 41.08 -13.12 5.99
C ILE A 731 41.62 -14.37 5.28
N GLY A 732 41.75 -14.35 3.95
CA GLY A 732 42.21 -15.46 3.11
C GLY A 732 41.10 -16.17 2.34
N GLY A 733 39.86 -15.67 2.36
CA GLY A 733 38.71 -16.29 1.70
C GLY A 733 37.54 -15.32 1.64
N GLY A 734 36.79 -15.23 2.74
CA GLY A 734 35.62 -14.39 2.88
C GLY A 734 35.16 -14.24 4.34
N LEU A 735 34.16 -13.38 4.54
CA LEU A 735 33.46 -13.20 5.80
C LEU A 735 31.96 -13.00 5.54
N GLY A 736 31.13 -13.93 6.00
CA GLY A 736 29.68 -13.89 5.89
C GLY A 736 28.96 -14.04 7.23
N GLY A 737 27.66 -13.75 7.24
CA GLY A 737 26.77 -13.99 8.38
C GLY A 737 25.66 -12.96 8.49
N GLY A 738 24.44 -13.40 8.82
CA GLY A 738 23.26 -12.54 8.77
C GLY A 738 23.08 -11.92 7.38
N ASP A 739 23.04 -10.59 7.31
CA ASP A 739 22.95 -9.84 6.06
C ASP A 739 24.32 -9.53 5.43
N VAL A 740 25.45 -10.00 5.99
CA VAL A 740 26.80 -9.67 5.50
C VAL A 740 27.33 -10.71 4.52
N LEU A 741 27.98 -10.24 3.44
CA LEU A 741 28.69 -11.06 2.46
C LEU A 741 29.99 -10.36 1.99
N GLY A 742 31.13 -10.79 2.50
CA GLY A 742 32.45 -10.26 2.13
C GLY A 742 33.36 -11.32 1.51
N ILE A 743 34.15 -10.94 0.51
CA ILE A 743 35.17 -11.82 -0.09
C ILE A 743 36.51 -11.11 -0.23
N ASP A 744 37.58 -11.90 -0.28
CA ASP A 744 38.94 -11.40 -0.47
C ASP A 744 39.20 -10.98 -1.92
N THR A 745 40.17 -10.06 -2.11
CA THR A 745 40.50 -9.43 -3.40
C THR A 745 40.72 -10.43 -4.55
N TRP A 746 41.28 -11.61 -4.28
CA TRP A 746 41.57 -12.57 -5.35
C TRP A 746 40.32 -13.14 -6.01
N ASN A 747 39.19 -13.18 -5.30
CA ASN A 747 37.92 -13.67 -5.85
C ASN A 747 37.39 -12.75 -6.98
N TYR A 748 37.69 -11.45 -6.92
CA TYR A 748 37.18 -10.43 -7.85
C TYR A 748 37.72 -10.55 -9.28
N TYR A 749 38.82 -11.26 -9.49
CA TYR A 749 39.33 -11.56 -10.84
C TYR A 749 39.37 -13.06 -11.15
N ALA A 750 39.28 -13.93 -10.14
CA ALA A 750 39.36 -15.38 -10.35
C ALA A 750 38.01 -16.00 -10.76
N HIS A 751 36.88 -15.35 -10.48
CA HIS A 751 35.54 -15.89 -10.70
C HIS A 751 35.22 -16.18 -12.17
N TYR A 752 35.78 -15.43 -13.12
CA TYR A 752 35.68 -15.70 -14.56
C TYR A 752 36.34 -17.01 -15.01
N TYR A 753 37.15 -17.65 -14.15
CA TYR A 753 38.01 -18.76 -14.53
C TYR A 753 37.70 -20.04 -13.75
N ASN A 754 38.50 -20.41 -12.75
CA ASN A 754 38.45 -21.71 -12.08
C ASN A 754 38.22 -21.62 -10.56
N SER A 755 38.08 -20.42 -10.00
CA SER A 755 38.00 -20.24 -8.54
C SER A 755 37.07 -19.08 -8.18
N GLY A 756 36.81 -18.85 -6.91
CA GLY A 756 36.16 -17.63 -6.42
C GLY A 756 34.67 -17.78 -6.08
N ILE A 757 33.84 -18.21 -7.03
CA ILE A 757 32.38 -18.28 -6.82
C ILE A 757 31.95 -19.29 -5.73
N GLY A 758 32.75 -20.33 -5.50
CA GLY A 758 32.53 -21.26 -4.39
C GLY A 758 32.65 -20.58 -3.03
N ILE A 759 33.57 -19.63 -2.89
CA ILE A 759 33.69 -18.82 -1.66
C ILE A 759 32.45 -17.92 -1.50
N VAL A 760 31.95 -17.34 -2.59
CA VAL A 760 30.67 -16.61 -2.53
C VAL A 760 29.55 -17.52 -2.01
N GLY A 761 29.46 -18.76 -2.50
CA GLY A 761 28.51 -19.75 -1.99
C GLY A 761 28.70 -20.12 -0.51
N HIS A 762 29.95 -20.26 -0.05
CA HIS A 762 30.29 -20.49 1.35
C HIS A 762 29.81 -19.35 2.25
N GLU A 763 30.20 -18.13 1.91
CA GLU A 763 29.88 -16.94 2.71
C GLU A 763 28.38 -16.60 2.61
N PHE A 764 27.75 -16.93 1.48
CA PHE A 764 26.30 -16.89 1.34
C PHE A 764 25.65 -17.87 2.35
N GLY A 765 26.17 -19.09 2.48
CA GLY A 765 25.65 -20.08 3.43
C GLY A 765 25.65 -19.64 4.90
N HIS A 766 26.55 -18.74 5.30
CA HIS A 766 26.64 -18.25 6.68
C HIS A 766 25.39 -17.54 7.21
N HIS A 767 24.43 -17.20 6.34
CA HIS A 767 23.13 -16.72 6.79
C HIS A 767 22.35 -17.77 7.59
N TRP A 768 22.45 -19.05 7.22
CA TRP A 768 21.71 -20.15 7.86
C TRP A 768 22.58 -21.04 8.75
N GLY A 769 23.89 -21.12 8.48
CA GLY A 769 24.74 -22.12 9.11
C GLY A 769 26.15 -21.68 9.46
N SER A 770 26.88 -22.59 10.11
CA SER A 770 28.30 -22.46 10.44
C SER A 770 29.17 -23.35 9.56
N HIS A 771 30.48 -23.33 9.79
CA HIS A 771 31.44 -24.24 9.15
C HIS A 771 31.16 -25.73 9.40
N ASP A 772 30.40 -26.04 10.45
CA ASP A 772 30.02 -27.41 10.80
C ASP A 772 28.80 -27.91 10.03
N SER A 773 28.13 -27.04 9.26
CA SER A 773 26.96 -27.36 8.46
C SER A 773 27.29 -27.45 6.96
N SER A 774 26.41 -28.03 6.15
CA SER A 774 26.56 -28.04 4.69
C SER A 774 26.38 -26.65 4.05
N PHE A 775 25.93 -25.63 4.79
CA PHE A 775 25.79 -24.28 4.25
C PHE A 775 27.14 -23.61 3.99
N ALA A 776 28.07 -23.69 4.95
CA ALA A 776 29.36 -23.00 4.89
C ALA A 776 30.52 -23.96 5.12
N ASN A 777 30.45 -25.17 4.56
CA ASN A 777 31.57 -26.12 4.60
C ASN A 777 32.39 -26.02 3.31
N SER A 778 33.71 -25.96 3.45
CA SER A 778 34.59 -25.78 2.29
C SER A 778 34.72 -26.99 1.37
N SER A 779 34.31 -28.17 1.81
CA SER A 779 34.53 -29.45 1.10
C SER A 779 33.26 -30.08 0.52
N ARG A 780 32.07 -29.54 0.84
CA ARG A 780 30.77 -30.11 0.47
C ARG A 780 29.68 -29.04 0.51
N GLY A 781 28.44 -29.43 0.30
CA GLY A 781 27.30 -28.53 0.50
C GLY A 781 27.25 -27.40 -0.54
N LEU A 782 26.89 -26.20 -0.08
CA LEU A 782 26.57 -25.08 -0.96
C LEU A 782 27.79 -24.58 -1.74
N GLN A 783 28.96 -24.44 -1.09
CA GLN A 783 30.20 -24.03 -1.76
C GLN A 783 30.55 -24.93 -2.95
N LEU A 784 30.57 -26.24 -2.75
CA LEU A 784 30.92 -27.19 -3.80
C LEU A 784 29.90 -27.16 -4.94
N MET A 785 28.62 -27.11 -4.59
CA MET A 785 27.52 -27.13 -5.54
C MET A 785 27.54 -25.90 -6.44
N THR A 786 27.59 -24.69 -5.88
CA THR A 786 27.58 -23.45 -6.68
C THR A 786 28.86 -23.30 -7.48
N HIS A 787 30.00 -23.72 -6.92
CA HIS A 787 31.27 -23.74 -7.66
C HIS A 787 31.20 -24.62 -8.90
N ASP A 788 30.76 -25.87 -8.76
CA ASP A 788 30.76 -26.81 -9.87
C ASP A 788 29.70 -26.48 -10.94
N ILE A 789 28.53 -25.95 -10.56
CA ILE A 789 27.55 -25.43 -11.53
C ILE A 789 28.12 -24.25 -12.30
N HIS A 790 28.68 -23.26 -11.60
CA HIS A 790 29.26 -22.08 -12.24
C HIS A 790 30.38 -22.45 -13.22
N GLN A 791 31.23 -23.42 -12.86
CA GLN A 791 32.32 -23.90 -13.72
C GLN A 791 31.81 -24.63 -14.96
N MET A 792 30.74 -25.41 -14.83
CA MET A 792 30.04 -25.99 -15.97
C MET A 792 29.52 -24.88 -16.90
N MET A 793 28.89 -23.85 -16.33
CA MET A 793 28.31 -22.74 -17.09
C MET A 793 29.35 -21.83 -17.76
N ILE A 794 30.52 -21.63 -17.16
CA ILE A 794 31.67 -20.99 -17.84
C ILE A 794 32.04 -21.80 -19.08
N ARG A 795 32.20 -23.12 -18.94
CA ARG A 795 32.59 -23.98 -20.07
C ARG A 795 31.54 -23.99 -21.19
N GLN A 796 30.26 -23.92 -20.82
CA GLN A 796 29.14 -23.84 -21.76
C GLN A 796 28.93 -22.42 -22.34
N GLN A 797 29.62 -21.41 -21.82
CA GLN A 797 29.49 -20.01 -22.22
C GLN A 797 28.07 -19.44 -22.01
N VAL A 798 27.40 -19.87 -20.93
CA VAL A 798 26.00 -19.49 -20.69
C VAL A 798 25.81 -18.42 -19.61
N LEU A 799 26.83 -18.16 -18.76
CA LEU A 799 26.71 -17.12 -17.73
C LEU A 799 26.45 -15.73 -18.34
N PRO A 800 25.78 -14.82 -17.60
CA PRO A 800 25.59 -13.44 -18.04
C PRO A 800 26.90 -12.71 -18.32
N TYR A 801 27.89 -12.85 -17.44
CA TYR A 801 29.17 -12.18 -17.54
C TYR A 801 30.32 -13.18 -17.58
N LEU A 802 31.03 -13.25 -18.71
CA LEU A 802 32.17 -14.15 -18.93
C LEU A 802 33.46 -13.43 -19.32
N ASP A 803 33.36 -12.16 -19.71
CA ASP A 803 34.47 -11.36 -20.18
C ASP A 803 35.05 -10.53 -19.02
N ASP A 804 36.29 -10.83 -18.63
CA ASP A 804 36.98 -10.13 -17.55
C ASP A 804 37.42 -8.71 -17.95
N GLU A 805 37.22 -8.31 -19.20
CA GLU A 805 37.43 -6.94 -19.71
C GLU A 805 36.26 -6.00 -19.45
N ILE A 806 35.07 -6.51 -19.06
CA ILE A 806 33.87 -5.67 -18.85
C ILE A 806 34.13 -4.60 -17.78
N ASN A 807 34.66 -5.01 -16.62
CA ASN A 807 35.13 -4.09 -15.59
C ASN A 807 36.65 -3.98 -15.56
N ALA A 808 37.36 -4.89 -16.21
CA ALA A 808 38.82 -4.94 -16.27
C ALA A 808 39.48 -4.83 -14.88
N PHE A 809 38.89 -5.44 -13.84
CA PHE A 809 39.31 -5.30 -12.45
C PHE A 809 40.79 -5.62 -12.23
N TYR A 810 41.32 -6.59 -12.97
CA TYR A 810 42.72 -6.96 -12.90
C TYR A 810 43.70 -5.87 -13.40
N LYS A 811 43.19 -4.88 -14.15
CA LYS A 811 43.94 -3.69 -14.62
C LYS A 811 43.76 -2.48 -13.70
N THR A 812 42.94 -2.57 -12.65
CA THR A 812 42.69 -1.46 -11.73
C THR A 812 44.02 -0.94 -11.14
N PRO A 813 44.18 0.38 -10.94
CA PRO A 813 45.39 0.91 -10.30
C PRO A 813 45.63 0.34 -8.90
N ARG A 814 46.89 0.22 -8.49
CA ARG A 814 47.25 -0.44 -7.22
C ARG A 814 46.67 0.28 -6.00
N GLU A 815 46.52 1.59 -6.09
CA GLU A 815 45.94 2.49 -5.10
C GLU A 815 44.43 2.26 -4.87
N GLU A 816 43.74 1.64 -5.82
CA GLU A 816 42.32 1.30 -5.73
C GLU A 816 42.07 -0.18 -5.38
N MET A 817 43.15 -0.96 -5.21
CA MET A 817 43.12 -2.37 -4.83
C MET A 817 43.77 -2.60 -3.46
N TYR A 818 43.31 -3.62 -2.74
CA TYR A 818 43.91 -4.03 -1.46
C TYR A 818 45.01 -5.09 -1.61
N ASN A 819 44.99 -5.87 -2.70
CA ASN A 819 46.01 -6.87 -2.99
C ASN A 819 46.44 -6.84 -4.46
N VAL A 820 47.60 -7.43 -4.76
CA VAL A 820 48.07 -7.58 -6.15
C VAL A 820 47.30 -8.70 -6.87
N VAL A 821 47.21 -8.60 -8.20
CA VAL A 821 46.61 -9.63 -9.04
C VAL A 821 47.55 -10.83 -9.15
N ALA A 822 47.02 -12.01 -8.81
CA ALA A 822 47.71 -13.26 -8.96
C ALA A 822 47.34 -13.90 -10.30
N GLU A 823 48.17 -13.69 -11.32
CA GLU A 823 47.91 -14.15 -12.70
C GLU A 823 47.69 -15.66 -12.83
N TYR A 824 48.28 -16.48 -11.93
CA TYR A 824 48.06 -17.92 -11.94
C TYR A 824 46.61 -18.34 -11.58
N LEU A 825 45.81 -17.45 -10.98
CA LEU A 825 44.39 -17.67 -10.70
C LEU A 825 43.49 -17.28 -11.88
N ARG A 826 44.04 -16.55 -12.88
CA ARG A 826 43.34 -16.15 -14.11
C ARG A 826 43.53 -17.17 -15.23
N VAL A 827 43.40 -18.45 -14.88
CA VAL A 827 43.63 -19.57 -15.77
C VAL A 827 42.37 -20.44 -15.81
N PRO A 828 41.75 -20.65 -17.00
CA PRO A 828 40.59 -21.53 -17.14
C PRO A 828 40.87 -22.95 -16.64
N ARG A 829 39.84 -23.62 -16.14
CA ARG A 829 39.91 -25.05 -15.79
C ARG A 829 40.27 -25.86 -17.04
N PRO A 830 41.29 -26.75 -16.99
CA PRO A 830 41.64 -27.60 -18.13
C PRO A 830 40.45 -28.45 -18.61
N GLN A 831 40.29 -28.63 -19.92
CA GLN A 831 39.19 -29.41 -20.50
C GLN A 831 39.16 -30.88 -19.99
N SER A 832 40.33 -31.43 -19.64
CA SER A 832 40.46 -32.78 -19.06
C SER A 832 39.92 -32.89 -17.63
N HIS A 833 39.69 -31.77 -16.95
CA HIS A 833 39.20 -31.74 -15.56
C HIS A 833 37.69 -31.48 -15.58
N ILE A 834 36.91 -32.55 -15.71
CA ILE A 834 35.45 -32.53 -15.60
C ILE A 834 35.07 -32.63 -14.12
N ASN A 835 34.17 -31.76 -13.66
CA ASN A 835 33.80 -31.67 -12.26
C ASN A 835 32.69 -32.67 -11.86
N LEU A 836 32.16 -32.57 -10.64
CA LEU A 836 31.13 -33.51 -10.17
C LEU A 836 29.79 -33.30 -10.89
N VAL A 837 29.37 -32.05 -11.04
CA VAL A 837 28.10 -31.65 -11.67
C VAL A 837 28.06 -32.03 -13.14
N GLU A 838 29.15 -31.76 -13.88
CA GLU A 838 29.27 -32.10 -15.29
C GLU A 838 29.18 -33.62 -15.51
N ARG A 839 29.81 -34.42 -14.65
CA ARG A 839 29.70 -35.88 -14.70
C ARG A 839 28.28 -36.34 -14.39
N TYR A 840 27.66 -35.75 -13.36
CA TYR A 840 26.30 -36.08 -12.97
C TYR A 840 25.31 -35.84 -14.12
N PHE A 841 25.35 -34.68 -14.78
CA PHE A 841 24.44 -34.37 -15.89
C PHE A 841 24.77 -35.13 -17.19
N ALA A 842 26.03 -35.54 -17.40
CA ALA A 842 26.37 -36.45 -18.49
C ALA A 842 25.70 -37.84 -18.31
N GLU A 843 25.54 -38.29 -17.07
CA GLU A 843 24.87 -39.55 -16.73
C GLU A 843 23.35 -39.39 -16.57
N ASN A 844 22.89 -38.20 -16.18
CA ASN A 844 21.50 -37.87 -15.89
C ASN A 844 21.06 -36.63 -16.69
N PRO A 845 20.94 -36.72 -18.02
CA PRO A 845 20.62 -35.56 -18.85
C PRO A 845 19.23 -35.01 -18.54
N MET A 846 19.16 -33.70 -18.29
CA MET A 846 17.90 -32.97 -18.13
C MET A 846 17.17 -32.93 -19.47
N TRP A 847 15.90 -33.37 -19.52
CA TRP A 847 15.09 -33.49 -20.74
C TRP A 847 14.90 -32.17 -21.52
N GLN A 848 15.26 -31.03 -20.93
CA GLN A 848 15.13 -29.70 -21.56
C GLN A 848 16.47 -29.04 -21.97
N ALA A 849 17.64 -29.57 -21.61
CA ALA A 849 18.91 -28.79 -21.72
C ALA A 849 19.81 -29.12 -22.94
N TYR A 850 19.43 -30.06 -23.82
CA TYR A 850 20.27 -30.47 -24.96
C TYR A 850 19.59 -30.31 -26.32
N ARG A 851 18.88 -29.20 -26.53
CA ARG A 851 18.53 -28.71 -27.87
C ARG A 851 18.95 -27.25 -28.04
N HIS A 852 20.24 -27.05 -28.24
CA HIS A 852 20.75 -25.95 -29.06
C HIS A 852 21.65 -26.56 -30.13
#